data_AF-A0AAD4F556-F1
#
_entry.id   AF-A0AAD4F556-F1
#
_cell.length_a   1.000
_cell.length_b   1.000
_cell.length_c   1.000
_cell.angle_alpha   90.00
_cell.angle_beta   90.00
_cell.angle_gamma   90.00
#
_symmetry.space_group_name_H-M   'P 1'
#
loop_
_entity.id
_entity.type
_entity.pdbx_description
1 polymer ?
#
loop_
_entity_poly.entity_id
_entity_poly.type
_entity_poly.pdbx_seq_one_letter_code
_entity_poly.pdbx_strand_id
1 'polypeptide(L)'
;MAATVVLITGGNRGLGRGLVERFLAQPNHTVIAAMRDPAHPTARCLDELARGAGTTLITVGYDASKEQAAADAVANLQTNHGIDHLDIVVANAGISKAWPLVKDVRRADIQEHVEVNVMGVVSLYQAARDLLQQSTKPVFAALGSMAGSLGAAYGPSKCMLNWYGVRINAEDEWLTAFIMDPGWVRTDMGNRAAQVWGMGEEAPDELSISADGMFKVLTTATKERCGGKIVSYTGEVGRWINETHPRLSWSTCTADGGCEKINGELTMDANYRWLHNVDGYRDCFMGNNWNTLTCNTTENCTHGCAVEGADYDYVYGVKTANDSLSLRFRTNFNFAHNIGSRLFLMDSKHRYQMFTLKGNELAFDVDLSTVECGINGALYFVPMEPDGGKARYPTNAAGAEYGTGYCDASCPRSLKFVGGTANVEGWIPSETDDFSGKGHLGACCPQFSVWNSNAHSFAMSSHVCPNDGPTVCQWGECDYYEAYSEERGRISKCDMWGCSYNPYRMGSKDFYGKGKKVDTARNFTVVTQWTEAKVNQFLIQDGKRFDIPAPAWEGLPREAGLSRDMCLKQPLVFGERDTMTANGGWDTHNRQLLNQPMVLVMSIGSDDFAWNLWLDSIFPPNDSEGLVGRERGDCPPTDDNTPRAVGIMYPKSLAAKMSFPRALRPLTRLSTRPFSTSRTHHQSLPVQVSGTGTGTLQHVSVPSKHYTFTADTYPVLGGADSAPSPVVYSLASLSACNQVTGHVVAGNHGIKLGQWHVEVDAQLPTAVLVKGEEGNPNWESVRLKVRVQTDVKEGEAEKWERFVSEVERRCPITQLFKRSGVVYESVWVNEKL
;
A
#
# COMPACT_ATOMS: atom_id res chain seq x y z
N MET A 1 3.30 -57.28 11.09
CA MET A 1 3.19 -55.94 11.69
C MET A 1 1.96 -55.93 12.59
N ALA A 2 1.98 -55.22 13.72
CA ALA A 2 0.77 -55.02 14.50
C ALA A 2 -0.28 -54.28 13.64
N ALA A 3 -1.55 -54.61 13.82
CA ALA A 3 -2.62 -53.99 13.04
C ALA A 3 -2.84 -52.54 13.52
N THR A 4 -3.05 -51.61 12.61
CA THR A 4 -3.37 -50.22 12.96
C THR A 4 -4.83 -50.14 13.43
N VAL A 5 -5.06 -49.65 14.65
CA VAL A 5 -6.38 -49.58 15.26
C VAL A 5 -6.97 -48.18 15.15
N VAL A 6 -8.09 -48.05 14.46
CA VAL A 6 -8.71 -46.77 14.11
C VAL A 6 -10.14 -46.70 14.63
N LEU A 7 -10.45 -45.69 15.45
CA LEU A 7 -11.80 -45.42 15.98
C LEU A 7 -12.41 -44.20 15.28
N ILE A 8 -13.58 -44.38 14.64
CA ILE A 8 -14.29 -43.31 13.92
C ILE A 8 -15.71 -43.17 14.48
N THR A 9 -16.04 -42.01 15.04
CA THR A 9 -17.40 -41.74 15.53
C THR A 9 -18.32 -41.24 14.41
N GLY A 10 -19.60 -41.63 14.45
CA GLY A 10 -20.54 -41.39 13.35
C GLY A 10 -20.21 -42.19 12.09
N GLY A 11 -19.58 -43.36 12.23
CA GLY A 11 -18.98 -44.13 11.13
C GLY A 11 -19.94 -44.76 10.12
N ASN A 12 -21.26 -44.65 10.30
CA ASN A 12 -22.26 -45.32 9.46
C ASN A 12 -22.89 -44.44 8.37
N ARG A 13 -22.53 -43.16 8.27
CA ARG A 13 -23.05 -42.25 7.23
C ARG A 13 -22.07 -41.11 6.90
N GLY A 14 -22.32 -40.44 5.77
CA GLY A 14 -21.58 -39.23 5.37
C GLY A 14 -20.06 -39.44 5.34
N LEU A 15 -19.32 -38.44 5.83
CA LEU A 15 -17.85 -38.46 5.94
C LEU A 15 -17.33 -39.63 6.79
N GLY A 16 -18.02 -39.96 7.89
CA GLY A 16 -17.63 -41.07 8.77
C GLY A 16 -17.64 -42.41 8.05
N ARG A 17 -18.68 -42.69 7.26
CA ARG A 17 -18.73 -43.88 6.40
C ARG A 17 -17.63 -43.87 5.34
N GLY A 18 -17.41 -42.73 4.69
CA GLY A 18 -16.36 -42.58 3.69
C GLY A 18 -14.96 -42.86 4.25
N LEU A 19 -14.67 -42.45 5.48
CA LEU A 19 -13.44 -42.79 6.18
C LEU A 19 -13.36 -44.28 6.54
N VAL A 20 -14.44 -44.86 7.09
CA VAL A 20 -14.49 -46.30 7.43
C VAL A 20 -14.16 -47.14 6.20
N GLU A 21 -14.75 -46.82 5.04
CA GLU A 21 -14.45 -47.50 3.76
C GLU A 21 -12.97 -47.43 3.38
N ARG A 22 -12.34 -46.25 3.50
CA ARG A 22 -10.92 -46.05 3.14
C ARG A 22 -9.96 -46.79 4.07
N PHE A 23 -10.22 -46.79 5.37
CA PHE A 23 -9.43 -47.55 6.34
C PHE A 23 -9.66 -49.06 6.21
N LEU A 24 -10.89 -49.51 5.93
CA LEU A 24 -11.17 -50.94 5.71
C LEU A 24 -10.47 -51.48 4.46
N ALA A 25 -10.33 -50.68 3.42
CA ALA A 25 -9.62 -51.07 2.21
C ALA A 25 -8.11 -51.29 2.41
N GLN A 26 -7.52 -50.75 3.49
CA GLN A 26 -6.10 -50.96 3.80
C GLN A 26 -5.86 -52.36 4.40
N PRO A 27 -4.68 -52.96 4.18
CA PRO A 27 -4.31 -54.23 4.82
C PRO A 27 -3.94 -54.03 6.30
N ASN A 28 -4.14 -55.05 7.14
CA ASN A 28 -3.76 -55.09 8.56
C ASN A 28 -4.30 -53.92 9.40
N HIS A 29 -5.61 -53.64 9.30
CA HIS A 29 -6.27 -52.62 10.14
C HIS A 29 -7.36 -53.24 11.02
N THR A 30 -7.62 -52.64 12.17
CA THR A 30 -8.84 -52.86 12.95
C THR A 30 -9.62 -51.56 12.95
N VAL A 31 -10.71 -51.51 12.17
CA VAL A 31 -11.52 -50.32 12.02
C VAL A 31 -12.73 -50.41 12.94
N ILE A 32 -12.82 -49.50 13.89
CA ILE A 32 -13.91 -49.40 14.84
C ILE A 32 -14.83 -48.26 14.38
N ALA A 33 -16.01 -48.61 13.88
CA ALA A 33 -17.08 -47.66 13.62
C ALA A 33 -17.91 -47.51 14.89
N ALA A 34 -18.00 -46.29 15.42
CA ALA A 34 -18.83 -45.97 16.58
C ALA A 34 -20.06 -45.16 16.15
N MET A 35 -21.26 -45.57 16.59
CA MET A 35 -22.52 -44.93 16.19
C MET A 35 -23.63 -45.14 17.22
N ARG A 36 -24.70 -44.33 17.17
CA ARG A 36 -25.78 -44.37 18.17
C ARG A 36 -26.47 -45.73 18.27
N ASP A 37 -26.76 -46.35 17.13
CA ASP A 37 -27.44 -47.63 17.05
C ASP A 37 -26.70 -48.56 16.07
N PRO A 38 -25.91 -49.53 16.58
CA PRO A 38 -25.25 -50.54 15.75
C PRO A 38 -26.23 -51.49 15.02
N ALA A 39 -27.49 -51.56 15.44
CA ALA A 39 -28.50 -52.39 14.78
C ALA A 39 -29.17 -51.69 13.58
N HIS A 40 -28.98 -50.38 13.42
CA HIS A 40 -29.57 -49.56 12.37
C HIS A 40 -29.17 -50.07 10.96
N PRO A 41 -30.05 -50.02 9.94
CA PRO A 41 -29.74 -50.54 8.60
C PRO A 41 -28.45 -49.99 7.98
N THR A 42 -28.14 -48.70 8.20
CA THR A 42 -26.91 -48.08 7.70
C THR A 42 -25.64 -48.61 8.36
N ALA A 43 -25.73 -49.15 9.59
CA ALA A 43 -24.59 -49.81 10.26
C ALA A 43 -24.33 -51.19 9.63
N ARG A 44 -25.39 -51.95 9.32
CA ARG A 44 -25.28 -53.26 8.64
C ARG A 44 -24.68 -53.14 7.24
N CYS A 45 -24.94 -52.04 6.53
CA CYS A 45 -24.33 -51.77 5.23
C CYS A 45 -22.79 -51.64 5.29
N LEU A 46 -22.19 -51.44 6.48
CA LEU A 46 -20.74 -51.42 6.63
C LEU A 46 -20.12 -52.81 6.44
N ASP A 47 -20.88 -53.89 6.68
CA ASP A 47 -20.38 -55.26 6.48
C ASP A 47 -20.14 -55.59 5.00
N GLU A 48 -20.80 -54.87 4.10
CA GLU A 48 -20.68 -55.02 2.65
C GLU A 48 -19.45 -54.32 2.06
N LEU A 49 -18.76 -53.49 2.84
CA LEU A 49 -17.58 -52.76 2.38
C LEU A 49 -16.39 -53.70 2.14
N ALA A 50 -15.65 -53.44 1.06
CA ALA A 50 -14.43 -54.19 0.74
C ALA A 50 -13.38 -54.05 1.84
N ARG A 51 -12.68 -55.16 2.13
CA ARG A 51 -11.66 -55.22 3.20
C ARG A 51 -10.31 -55.64 2.64
N GLY A 52 -9.25 -54.95 3.08
CA GLY A 52 -7.88 -55.35 2.83
C GLY A 52 -7.53 -56.65 3.58
N ALA A 53 -6.42 -57.28 3.18
CA ALA A 53 -5.96 -58.51 3.81
C ALA A 53 -5.63 -58.27 5.30
N GLY A 54 -6.15 -59.12 6.18
CA GLY A 54 -5.91 -59.01 7.63
C GLY A 54 -6.68 -57.88 8.32
N THR A 55 -7.69 -57.30 7.66
CA THR A 55 -8.46 -56.17 8.18
C THR A 55 -9.83 -56.56 8.74
N THR A 56 -10.20 -55.96 9.87
CA THR A 56 -11.45 -56.26 10.59
C THR A 56 -12.28 -55.00 10.84
N LEU A 57 -13.60 -55.19 10.93
CA LEU A 57 -14.56 -54.15 11.29
C LEU A 57 -15.18 -54.48 12.66
N ILE A 58 -15.22 -53.50 13.56
CA ILE A 58 -15.95 -53.55 14.82
C ILE A 58 -16.98 -52.42 14.83
N THR A 59 -18.23 -52.73 15.15
CA THR A 59 -19.28 -51.72 15.34
C THR A 59 -19.60 -51.59 16.83
N VAL A 60 -19.56 -50.37 17.37
CA VAL A 60 -19.85 -50.10 18.79
C VAL A 60 -20.88 -49.00 18.98
N GLY A 61 -21.69 -49.12 20.03
CA GLY A 61 -22.67 -48.12 20.44
C GLY A 61 -21.99 -46.87 21.02
N TYR A 62 -22.33 -45.69 20.50
CA TYR A 62 -21.81 -44.41 20.98
C TYR A 62 -22.78 -43.27 20.61
N ASP A 63 -23.30 -42.58 21.62
CA ASP A 63 -24.10 -41.36 21.47
C ASP A 63 -23.36 -40.17 22.08
N ALA A 64 -22.83 -39.28 21.22
CA ALA A 64 -22.09 -38.09 21.64
C ALA A 64 -22.91 -37.12 22.50
N SER A 65 -24.24 -37.27 22.58
CA SER A 65 -25.09 -36.48 23.48
C SER A 65 -25.19 -37.04 24.91
N LYS A 66 -24.44 -38.11 25.21
CA LYS A 66 -24.43 -38.80 26.50
C LYS A 66 -23.00 -38.87 27.02
N GLU A 67 -22.75 -38.20 28.14
CA GLU A 67 -21.44 -38.13 28.80
C GLU A 67 -20.77 -39.52 28.97
N GLN A 68 -21.53 -40.51 29.46
CA GLN A 68 -21.03 -41.84 29.77
C GLN A 68 -20.77 -42.72 28.52
N ALA A 69 -21.33 -42.38 27.35
CA ALA A 69 -21.30 -43.26 26.18
C ALA A 69 -19.87 -43.51 25.65
N ALA A 70 -18.96 -42.54 25.80
CA ALA A 70 -17.56 -42.70 25.41
C ALA A 70 -16.86 -43.77 26.27
N ALA A 71 -17.02 -43.68 27.58
CA ALA A 71 -16.41 -44.61 28.53
C ALA A 71 -16.99 -46.02 28.37
N ASP A 72 -18.29 -46.16 28.18
CA ASP A 72 -18.94 -47.46 27.95
C ASP A 72 -18.47 -48.10 26.64
N ALA A 73 -18.31 -47.30 25.58
CA ALA A 73 -17.78 -47.78 24.29
C ALA A 73 -16.34 -48.28 24.44
N VAL A 74 -15.46 -47.51 25.11
CA VAL A 74 -14.06 -47.91 25.36
C VAL A 74 -13.99 -49.18 26.22
N ALA A 75 -14.77 -49.26 27.30
CA ALA A 75 -14.82 -50.45 28.16
C ALA A 75 -15.28 -51.70 27.40
N ASN A 76 -16.26 -51.55 26.51
CA ASN A 76 -16.71 -52.63 25.62
C ASN A 76 -15.59 -53.08 24.65
N LEU A 77 -14.89 -52.13 24.03
CA LEU A 77 -13.76 -52.42 23.14
C LEU A 77 -12.64 -53.19 23.85
N GLN A 78 -12.29 -52.79 25.08
CA GLN A 78 -11.30 -53.49 25.88
C GLN A 78 -11.77 -54.91 26.28
N THR A 79 -12.98 -55.02 26.84
CA THR A 79 -13.45 -56.26 27.47
C THR A 79 -13.89 -57.31 26.45
N ASN A 80 -14.62 -56.90 25.41
CA ASN A 80 -15.26 -57.83 24.48
C ASN A 80 -14.50 -57.97 23.15
N HIS A 81 -13.67 -56.99 22.80
CA HIS A 81 -12.94 -56.98 21.53
C HIS A 81 -11.41 -57.05 21.70
N GLY A 82 -10.90 -57.03 22.94
CA GLY A 82 -9.48 -57.14 23.22
C GLY A 82 -8.64 -55.98 22.70
N ILE A 83 -9.23 -54.79 22.57
CA ILE A 83 -8.53 -53.58 22.12
C ILE A 83 -7.72 -53.02 23.28
N ASP A 84 -6.40 -53.05 23.19
CA ASP A 84 -5.45 -52.58 24.20
C ASP A 84 -4.78 -51.24 23.85
N HIS A 85 -4.90 -50.78 22.60
CA HIS A 85 -4.43 -49.47 22.14
C HIS A 85 -5.34 -48.90 21.04
N LEU A 86 -5.22 -47.60 20.80
CA LEU A 86 -5.80 -46.90 19.64
C LEU A 86 -4.70 -46.08 18.97
N ASP A 87 -4.55 -46.21 17.65
CA ASP A 87 -3.58 -45.40 16.89
C ASP A 87 -4.19 -44.11 16.39
N ILE A 88 -5.43 -44.16 15.89
CA ILE A 88 -6.11 -43.00 15.31
C ILE A 88 -7.53 -42.94 15.86
N VAL A 89 -7.87 -41.81 16.48
CA VAL A 89 -9.24 -41.50 16.89
C VAL A 89 -9.73 -40.31 16.06
N VAL A 90 -10.83 -40.54 15.33
CA VAL A 90 -11.50 -39.51 14.52
C VAL A 90 -12.83 -39.17 15.18
N ALA A 91 -12.87 -38.03 15.87
CA ALA A 91 -14.08 -37.49 16.49
C ALA A 91 -14.94 -36.78 15.42
N ASN A 92 -15.60 -37.59 14.58
CA ASN A 92 -16.38 -37.15 13.42
C ASN A 92 -17.87 -36.92 13.71
N ALA A 93 -18.43 -37.53 14.76
CA ALA A 93 -19.82 -37.31 15.14
C ALA A 93 -20.11 -35.83 15.42
N GLY A 94 -21.12 -35.27 14.74
CA GLY A 94 -21.52 -33.88 14.91
C GLY A 94 -22.89 -33.57 14.32
N ILE A 95 -23.46 -32.43 14.70
CA ILE A 95 -24.76 -31.93 14.25
C ILE A 95 -24.70 -30.46 13.80
N SER A 96 -25.56 -30.12 12.85
CA SER A 96 -25.96 -28.77 12.49
C SER A 96 -27.45 -28.80 12.17
N LYS A 97 -28.29 -28.42 13.14
CA LYS A 97 -29.75 -28.55 13.07
C LYS A 97 -30.48 -27.22 12.91
N ALA A 98 -29.81 -26.11 13.20
CA ALA A 98 -30.43 -24.78 13.25
C ALA A 98 -29.50 -23.70 12.67
N TRP A 99 -30.05 -22.84 11.80
CA TRP A 99 -29.36 -21.68 11.21
C TRP A 99 -30.09 -20.34 11.43
N PRO A 100 -30.55 -20.01 12.65
CA PRO A 100 -31.21 -18.74 12.92
C PRO A 100 -30.20 -17.59 13.00
N LEU A 101 -30.71 -16.36 12.88
CA LEU A 101 -29.98 -15.17 13.33
C LEU A 101 -29.83 -15.20 14.85
N VAL A 102 -28.84 -14.50 15.39
CA VAL A 102 -28.60 -14.43 16.85
C VAL A 102 -29.84 -13.93 17.60
N LYS A 103 -30.61 -13.01 17.03
CA LYS A 103 -31.85 -12.51 17.63
C LYS A 103 -32.98 -13.56 17.74
N ASP A 104 -32.90 -14.64 16.97
CA ASP A 104 -33.95 -15.66 16.84
C ASP A 104 -33.51 -17.06 17.34
N VAL A 105 -32.24 -17.22 17.74
CA VAL A 105 -31.71 -18.53 18.17
C VAL A 105 -32.28 -18.94 19.52
N ARG A 106 -32.73 -20.20 19.64
CA ARG A 106 -33.14 -20.75 20.93
C ARG A 106 -31.90 -21.22 21.68
N ARG A 107 -31.83 -20.92 22.97
CA ARG A 107 -30.76 -21.42 23.86
C ARG A 107 -30.64 -22.95 23.81
N ALA A 108 -31.75 -23.66 23.70
CA ALA A 108 -31.77 -25.12 23.57
C ALA A 108 -31.04 -25.61 22.31
N ASP A 109 -31.13 -24.88 21.19
CA ASP A 109 -30.41 -25.24 19.97
C ASP A 109 -28.90 -25.06 20.17
N ILE A 110 -28.47 -23.98 20.82
CA ILE A 110 -27.05 -23.77 21.17
C ILE A 110 -26.56 -24.90 22.07
N GLN A 111 -27.31 -25.21 23.13
CA GLN A 111 -26.94 -26.24 24.09
C GLN A 111 -26.83 -27.62 23.43
N GLU A 112 -27.77 -27.98 22.55
CA GLU A 112 -27.72 -29.26 21.84
C GLU A 112 -26.48 -29.37 20.92
N HIS A 113 -26.10 -28.28 20.23
CA HIS A 113 -24.90 -28.28 19.39
C HIS A 113 -23.63 -28.35 20.23
N VAL A 114 -23.55 -27.64 21.35
CA VAL A 114 -22.39 -27.72 22.27
C VAL A 114 -22.27 -29.11 22.88
N GLU A 115 -23.38 -29.70 23.32
CA GLU A 115 -23.40 -31.05 23.89
C GLU A 115 -22.78 -32.07 22.94
N VAL A 116 -23.23 -32.09 21.68
CA VAL A 116 -22.77 -33.09 20.71
C VAL A 116 -21.41 -32.73 20.09
N ASN A 117 -21.23 -31.48 19.63
CA ASN A 117 -20.04 -31.10 18.86
C ASN A 117 -18.83 -30.79 19.75
N VAL A 118 -19.02 -30.53 21.05
CA VAL A 118 -17.95 -30.15 21.97
C VAL A 118 -17.84 -31.14 23.12
N MET A 119 -18.88 -31.25 23.95
CA MET A 119 -18.81 -32.08 25.17
C MET A 119 -18.61 -33.55 24.82
N GLY A 120 -19.32 -34.07 23.80
CA GLY A 120 -19.11 -35.43 23.30
C GLY A 120 -17.69 -35.70 22.80
N VAL A 121 -17.00 -34.71 22.22
CA VAL A 121 -15.59 -34.83 21.79
C VAL A 121 -14.66 -34.83 22.98
N VAL A 122 -14.92 -33.99 23.98
CA VAL A 122 -14.14 -33.96 25.24
C VAL A 122 -14.27 -35.30 25.98
N SER A 123 -15.48 -35.84 26.12
CA SER A 123 -15.71 -37.15 26.75
C SER A 123 -15.06 -38.28 25.96
N LEU A 124 -15.10 -38.22 24.62
CA LEU A 124 -14.40 -39.19 23.76
C LEU A 124 -12.88 -39.13 23.96
N TYR A 125 -12.32 -37.93 23.99
CA TYR A 125 -10.90 -37.72 24.25
C TYR A 125 -10.51 -38.33 25.59
N GLN A 126 -11.23 -37.98 26.66
CA GLN A 126 -10.97 -38.47 28.02
C GLN A 126 -11.02 -40.01 28.09
N ALA A 127 -12.02 -40.64 27.47
CA ALA A 127 -12.16 -42.10 27.48
C ALA A 127 -11.08 -42.80 26.64
N ALA A 128 -10.69 -42.23 25.49
CA ALA A 128 -9.75 -42.84 24.57
C ALA A 128 -8.27 -42.57 24.91
N ARG A 129 -7.98 -41.57 25.77
CA ARG A 129 -6.62 -41.08 26.05
C ARG A 129 -5.67 -42.18 26.49
N ASP A 130 -6.08 -43.04 27.42
CA ASP A 130 -5.22 -44.10 27.97
C ASP A 130 -4.87 -45.16 26.92
N LEU A 131 -5.80 -45.46 26.00
CA LEU A 131 -5.56 -46.34 24.85
C LEU A 131 -4.66 -45.68 23.80
N LEU A 132 -4.80 -44.38 23.57
CA LEU A 132 -3.92 -43.61 22.69
C LEU A 132 -2.48 -43.57 23.22
N GLN A 133 -2.27 -43.51 24.53
CA GLN A 133 -0.93 -43.55 25.13
C GLN A 133 -0.16 -44.85 24.86
N GLN A 134 -0.87 -45.95 24.58
CA GLN A 134 -0.24 -47.23 24.24
C GLN A 134 0.22 -47.29 22.78
N SER A 135 -0.22 -46.35 21.92
CA SER A 135 0.26 -46.26 20.54
C SER A 135 1.62 -45.58 20.46
N THR A 136 2.42 -46.00 19.48
CA THR A 136 3.70 -45.37 19.16
C THR A 136 3.57 -44.07 18.36
N LYS A 137 2.42 -43.85 17.70
CA LYS A 137 2.13 -42.67 16.87
C LYS A 137 0.65 -42.26 16.99
N PRO A 138 0.19 -41.85 18.18
CA PRO A 138 -1.22 -41.59 18.39
C PRO A 138 -1.67 -40.30 17.71
N VAL A 139 -2.83 -40.37 17.04
CA VAL A 139 -3.52 -39.26 16.39
C VAL A 139 -4.92 -39.11 16.98
N PHE A 140 -5.27 -37.89 17.39
CA PHE A 140 -6.63 -37.52 17.75
C PHE A 140 -7.08 -36.35 16.87
N ALA A 141 -8.00 -36.62 15.94
CA ALA A 141 -8.51 -35.61 15.01
C ALA A 141 -9.99 -35.35 15.26
N ALA A 142 -10.33 -34.12 15.65
CA ALA A 142 -11.73 -33.71 15.79
C ALA A 142 -12.21 -32.98 14.53
N LEU A 143 -13.41 -33.32 14.05
CA LEU A 143 -13.96 -32.68 12.85
C LEU A 143 -14.43 -31.28 13.20
N GLY A 144 -13.63 -30.29 12.83
CA GLY A 144 -13.93 -28.88 12.99
C GLY A 144 -14.75 -28.32 11.84
N SER A 145 -14.69 -27.00 11.72
CA SER A 145 -15.19 -26.29 10.56
C SER A 145 -14.54 -24.91 10.51
N MET A 146 -14.12 -24.49 9.31
CA MET A 146 -13.73 -23.10 9.06
C MET A 146 -14.90 -22.11 9.17
N ALA A 147 -16.15 -22.59 9.20
CA ALA A 147 -17.34 -21.79 9.45
C ALA A 147 -17.54 -21.44 10.95
N GLY A 148 -16.50 -21.51 11.79
CA GLY A 148 -16.55 -21.22 13.22
C GLY A 148 -17.03 -19.79 13.56
N SER A 149 -17.05 -18.90 12.57
CA SER A 149 -17.56 -17.52 12.64
C SER A 149 -18.97 -17.33 12.06
N LEU A 150 -19.63 -18.38 11.57
CA LEU A 150 -20.91 -18.29 10.86
C LEU A 150 -22.06 -18.98 11.61
N GLY A 151 -23.21 -18.31 11.68
CA GLY A 151 -24.44 -18.82 12.29
C GLY A 151 -24.46 -18.75 13.82
N ALA A 152 -25.64 -18.87 14.43
CA ALA A 152 -25.84 -18.59 15.86
C ALA A 152 -25.71 -19.80 16.81
N ALA A 153 -25.61 -21.03 16.29
CA ALA A 153 -25.48 -22.26 17.10
C ALA A 153 -24.30 -23.13 16.64
N TYR A 154 -24.28 -23.52 15.36
CA TYR A 154 -23.24 -24.38 14.80
C TYR A 154 -21.84 -23.74 14.85
N GLY A 155 -21.67 -22.53 14.29
CA GLY A 155 -20.39 -21.81 14.28
C GLY A 155 -19.74 -21.69 15.66
N PRO A 156 -20.45 -21.13 16.67
CA PRO A 156 -19.94 -21.05 18.04
C PRO A 156 -19.52 -22.42 18.61
N SER A 157 -20.29 -23.49 18.37
CA SER A 157 -19.91 -24.84 18.82
C SER A 157 -18.60 -25.33 18.17
N LYS A 158 -18.37 -25.00 16.89
CA LYS A 158 -17.13 -25.36 16.19
C LYS A 158 -15.96 -24.46 16.58
N CYS A 159 -16.18 -23.17 16.84
CA CYS A 159 -15.16 -22.29 17.41
C CYS A 159 -14.67 -22.81 18.77
N MET A 160 -15.60 -23.23 19.63
CA MET A 160 -15.28 -23.82 20.93
C MET A 160 -14.52 -25.15 20.77
N LEU A 161 -14.96 -26.02 19.86
CA LEU A 161 -14.23 -27.26 19.54
C LEU A 161 -12.81 -26.98 19.04
N ASN A 162 -12.64 -25.97 18.18
CA ASN A 162 -11.32 -25.62 17.64
C ASN A 162 -10.33 -25.30 18.77
N TRP A 163 -10.79 -24.55 19.78
CA TRP A 163 -9.99 -24.25 20.97
C TRP A 163 -9.59 -25.51 21.75
N TYR A 164 -10.51 -26.46 21.94
CA TYR A 164 -10.20 -27.72 22.62
C TYR A 164 -9.15 -28.54 21.86
N GLY A 165 -9.14 -28.52 20.53
CA GLY A 165 -8.08 -29.16 19.74
C GLY A 165 -6.69 -28.58 20.03
N VAL A 166 -6.59 -27.26 20.16
CA VAL A 166 -5.35 -26.57 20.57
C VAL A 166 -4.93 -26.99 21.98
N ARG A 167 -5.87 -26.99 22.93
CA ARG A 167 -5.60 -27.33 24.35
C ARG A 167 -5.17 -28.78 24.53
N ILE A 168 -5.88 -29.72 23.93
CA ILE A 168 -5.53 -31.15 23.97
C ILE A 168 -4.10 -31.37 23.44
N ASN A 169 -3.75 -30.76 22.31
CA ASN A 169 -2.41 -30.89 21.75
C ASN A 169 -1.30 -30.29 22.65
N ALA A 170 -1.59 -29.15 23.27
CA ALA A 170 -0.64 -28.46 24.14
C ALA A 170 -0.44 -29.19 25.49
N GLU A 171 -1.48 -29.85 26.00
CA GLU A 171 -1.45 -30.54 27.29
C GLU A 171 -0.81 -31.94 27.19
N ASP A 172 -0.94 -32.61 26.05
CA ASP A 172 -0.39 -33.94 25.81
C ASP A 172 0.71 -33.91 24.73
N GLU A 173 1.95 -33.68 25.17
CA GLU A 173 3.13 -33.56 24.30
C GLU A 173 3.37 -34.80 23.41
N TRP A 174 2.93 -35.97 23.85
CA TRP A 174 3.06 -37.25 23.14
C TRP A 174 1.99 -37.48 22.06
N LEU A 175 0.90 -36.69 22.05
CA LEU A 175 -0.25 -36.87 21.16
C LEU A 175 -0.22 -35.90 19.97
N THR A 176 -0.46 -36.40 18.76
CA THR A 176 -0.78 -35.54 17.61
C THR A 176 -2.27 -35.23 17.61
N ALA A 177 -2.67 -34.16 18.30
CA ALA A 177 -4.06 -33.73 18.33
C ALA A 177 -4.29 -32.50 17.45
N PHE A 178 -5.32 -32.52 16.61
CA PHE A 178 -5.61 -31.40 15.72
C PHE A 178 -7.07 -31.36 15.28
N ILE A 179 -7.44 -30.26 14.63
CA ILE A 179 -8.78 -30.05 14.08
C ILE A 179 -8.75 -30.35 12.59
N MET A 180 -9.61 -31.26 12.14
CA MET A 180 -9.78 -31.58 10.72
C MET A 180 -10.91 -30.74 10.14
N ASP A 181 -10.64 -29.91 9.14
CA ASP A 181 -11.67 -29.23 8.35
C ASP A 181 -11.98 -30.04 7.08
N PRO A 182 -13.19 -30.61 6.96
CA PRO A 182 -13.54 -31.47 5.82
C PRO A 182 -13.91 -30.69 4.55
N GLY A 183 -14.00 -29.36 4.60
CA GLY A 183 -14.60 -28.56 3.52
C GLY A 183 -16.12 -28.54 3.57
N TRP A 184 -16.76 -28.01 2.52
CA TRP A 184 -18.23 -27.96 2.41
C TRP A 184 -18.73 -29.12 1.55
N VAL A 185 -18.93 -30.25 2.22
CA VAL A 185 -19.10 -31.56 1.58
C VAL A 185 -20.55 -31.92 1.34
N ARG A 186 -20.83 -32.62 0.22
CA ARG A 186 -22.13 -33.22 -0.15
C ARG A 186 -22.58 -34.34 0.79
N THR A 187 -22.86 -33.95 2.02
CA THR A 187 -23.53 -34.75 3.05
C THR A 187 -24.96 -34.24 3.22
N ASP A 188 -25.81 -35.00 3.91
CA ASP A 188 -27.16 -34.52 4.28
C ASP A 188 -27.10 -33.14 4.96
N MET A 189 -26.08 -32.91 5.79
CA MET A 189 -25.86 -31.65 6.48
C MET A 189 -25.41 -30.54 5.53
N GLY A 190 -24.43 -30.81 4.67
CA GLY A 190 -23.88 -29.83 3.74
C GLY A 190 -24.87 -29.41 2.65
N ASN A 191 -25.59 -30.36 2.06
CA ASN A 191 -26.62 -30.08 1.05
C ASN A 191 -27.79 -29.29 1.65
N ARG A 192 -28.21 -29.63 2.87
CA ARG A 192 -29.25 -28.86 3.56
C ARG A 192 -28.82 -27.43 3.84
N ALA A 193 -27.56 -27.20 4.21
CA ALA A 193 -27.02 -25.85 4.37
C ALA A 193 -27.05 -25.06 3.04
N ALA A 194 -26.66 -25.69 1.92
CA ALA A 194 -26.69 -25.07 0.60
C ALA A 194 -28.11 -24.63 0.21
N GLN A 195 -29.10 -25.48 0.48
CA GLN A 195 -30.51 -25.20 0.22
C GLN A 195 -31.03 -24.06 1.11
N VAL A 196 -30.75 -24.10 2.41
CA VAL A 196 -31.19 -23.07 3.36
C VAL A 196 -30.58 -21.69 3.05
N TRP A 197 -29.35 -21.66 2.55
CA TRP A 197 -28.67 -20.41 2.17
C TRP A 197 -28.90 -19.97 0.73
N GLY A 198 -29.73 -20.71 -0.03
CA GLY A 198 -30.03 -20.37 -1.42
C GLY A 198 -28.84 -20.46 -2.37
N MET A 199 -27.86 -21.31 -2.05
CA MET A 199 -26.60 -21.46 -2.81
C MET A 199 -26.61 -22.67 -3.76
N GLY A 200 -27.72 -23.41 -3.84
CA GLY A 200 -27.90 -24.57 -4.73
C GLY A 200 -28.54 -25.77 -4.03
N GLU A 201 -28.69 -26.88 -4.76
CA GLU A 201 -29.24 -28.14 -4.22
C GLU A 201 -28.19 -28.98 -3.47
N GLU A 202 -26.91 -28.84 -3.85
CA GLU A 202 -25.79 -29.62 -3.34
C GLU A 202 -24.66 -28.71 -2.86
N ALA A 203 -23.91 -29.19 -1.86
CA ALA A 203 -22.67 -28.58 -1.44
C ALA A 203 -21.57 -28.70 -2.53
N PRO A 204 -20.59 -27.79 -2.57
CA PRO A 204 -19.61 -27.75 -3.66
C PRO A 204 -18.70 -29.00 -3.68
N ASP A 205 -18.24 -29.48 -2.53
CA ASP A 205 -17.20 -30.51 -2.45
C ASP A 205 -17.79 -31.93 -2.47
N GLU A 206 -17.22 -32.80 -3.31
CA GLU A 206 -17.62 -34.21 -3.38
C GLU A 206 -17.17 -34.97 -2.13
N LEU A 207 -18.03 -35.85 -1.63
CA LEU A 207 -17.76 -36.65 -0.43
C LEU A 207 -16.52 -37.54 -0.56
N SER A 208 -16.35 -38.16 -1.72
CA SER A 208 -15.21 -39.02 -2.03
C SER A 208 -13.89 -38.25 -1.92
N ILE A 209 -13.81 -37.09 -2.59
CA ILE A 209 -12.64 -36.21 -2.61
C ILE A 209 -12.25 -35.77 -1.19
N SER A 210 -13.23 -35.31 -0.40
CA SER A 210 -12.99 -34.91 0.99
C SER A 210 -12.51 -36.07 1.85
N ALA A 211 -13.17 -37.23 1.76
CA ALA A 211 -12.79 -38.41 2.53
C ALA A 211 -11.40 -38.96 2.13
N ASP A 212 -11.02 -38.90 0.85
CA ASP A 212 -9.68 -39.29 0.37
C ASP A 212 -8.60 -38.37 0.94
N GLY A 213 -8.86 -37.06 0.90
CA GLY A 213 -7.98 -36.06 1.49
C GLY A 213 -7.81 -36.25 3.00
N MET A 214 -8.93 -36.36 3.72
CA MET A 214 -8.92 -36.60 5.17
C MET A 214 -8.16 -37.88 5.54
N PHE A 215 -8.39 -38.99 4.83
CA PHE A 215 -7.67 -40.24 5.04
C PHE A 215 -6.15 -40.04 4.88
N LYS A 216 -5.71 -39.34 3.83
CA LYS A 216 -4.30 -39.00 3.61
C LYS A 216 -3.72 -38.16 4.74
N VAL A 217 -4.45 -37.15 5.22
CA VAL A 217 -4.00 -36.32 6.35
C VAL A 217 -3.90 -37.16 7.62
N LEU A 218 -4.94 -37.92 7.96
CA LEU A 218 -4.97 -38.76 9.17
C LEU A 218 -3.83 -39.77 9.24
N THR A 219 -3.45 -40.35 8.09
CA THR A 219 -2.39 -41.38 8.02
C THR A 219 -0.97 -40.80 7.93
N THR A 220 -0.83 -39.50 7.65
CA THR A 220 0.48 -38.82 7.49
C THR A 220 0.68 -37.67 8.47
N ALA A 221 -0.25 -37.44 9.40
CA ALA A 221 -0.17 -36.38 10.38
C ALA A 221 1.04 -36.58 11.31
N THR A 222 1.71 -35.47 11.61
CA THR A 222 2.70 -35.40 12.69
C THR A 222 2.35 -34.23 13.59
N LYS A 223 2.82 -34.27 14.84
CA LYS A 223 2.58 -33.22 15.82
C LYS A 223 3.14 -31.87 15.35
N GLU A 224 4.31 -31.86 14.71
CA GLU A 224 4.96 -30.64 14.21
C GLU A 224 4.12 -29.98 13.10
N ARG A 225 3.59 -30.80 12.19
CA ARG A 225 2.82 -30.31 11.05
C ARG A 225 1.40 -29.93 11.43
N CYS A 226 0.70 -30.79 12.16
CA CYS A 226 -0.74 -30.71 12.36
C CYS A 226 -1.14 -30.32 13.79
N GLY A 227 -0.29 -30.60 14.77
CA GLY A 227 -0.61 -30.48 16.19
C GLY A 227 -1.11 -29.09 16.57
N GLY A 228 -2.27 -29.03 17.22
CA GLY A 228 -2.90 -27.80 17.70
C GLY A 228 -3.36 -26.85 16.60
N LYS A 229 -3.41 -27.31 15.35
CA LYS A 229 -3.79 -26.51 14.19
C LYS A 229 -5.12 -26.98 13.61
N ILE A 230 -5.75 -26.13 12.80
CA ILE A 230 -6.81 -26.55 11.89
C ILE A 230 -6.14 -27.03 10.60
N VAL A 231 -6.52 -28.19 10.10
CA VAL A 231 -5.93 -28.79 8.89
C VAL A 231 -7.06 -29.18 7.96
N SER A 232 -7.06 -28.61 6.76
CA SER A 232 -8.02 -28.95 5.71
C SER A 232 -7.81 -30.39 5.22
N TYR A 233 -8.85 -31.02 4.67
CA TYR A 233 -8.77 -32.30 3.98
C TYR A 233 -7.72 -32.32 2.85
N THR A 234 -7.34 -31.15 2.29
CA THR A 234 -6.25 -31.03 1.32
C THR A 234 -4.86 -31.18 1.93
N GLY A 235 -4.75 -31.12 3.27
CA GLY A 235 -3.51 -31.10 4.03
C GLY A 235 -2.91 -29.71 4.24
N GLU A 236 -3.63 -28.67 3.81
CA GLU A 236 -3.31 -27.27 4.13
C GLU A 236 -3.59 -27.00 5.61
N VAL A 237 -2.62 -26.42 6.31
CA VAL A 237 -2.80 -25.93 7.67
C VAL A 237 -3.55 -24.61 7.56
N GLY A 238 -4.75 -24.56 8.11
CA GLY A 238 -5.67 -23.42 8.03
C GLY A 238 -5.06 -22.15 8.61
N ARG A 239 -5.22 -21.06 7.87
CA ARG A 239 -5.10 -19.69 8.36
C ARG A 239 -6.32 -19.41 9.25
N TRP A 240 -6.15 -18.69 10.36
CA TRP A 240 -7.26 -18.37 11.27
C TRP A 240 -8.29 -17.47 10.59
N ILE A 241 -7.85 -16.62 9.66
CA ILE A 241 -8.71 -15.78 8.82
C ILE A 241 -8.26 -15.91 7.37
N ASN A 242 -9.15 -16.39 6.49
CA ASN A 242 -8.82 -16.45 5.06
C ASN A 242 -8.71 -15.05 4.47
N GLU A 243 -7.65 -14.81 3.69
CA GLU A 243 -7.54 -13.57 2.92
C GLU A 243 -8.40 -13.66 1.66
N THR A 244 -9.48 -12.87 1.64
CA THR A 244 -10.39 -12.77 0.50
C THR A 244 -10.53 -11.32 0.08
N HIS A 245 -9.81 -10.91 -0.96
CA HIS A 245 -9.80 -9.54 -1.46
C HIS A 245 -11.21 -9.10 -1.94
N PRO A 246 -11.74 -7.96 -1.45
CA PRO A 246 -12.95 -7.37 -1.99
C PRO A 246 -12.76 -7.02 -3.48
N ARG A 247 -13.76 -7.34 -4.30
CA ARG A 247 -13.73 -7.02 -5.72
C ARG A 247 -14.00 -5.53 -5.93
N LEU A 248 -13.21 -4.89 -6.78
CA LEU A 248 -13.45 -3.51 -7.22
C LEU A 248 -13.18 -3.43 -8.72
N SER A 249 -14.23 -3.21 -9.51
CA SER A 249 -14.07 -2.93 -10.92
C SER A 249 -13.70 -1.47 -11.16
N TRP A 250 -12.87 -1.22 -12.16
CA TRP A 250 -12.52 0.12 -12.62
C TRP A 250 -12.50 0.12 -14.15
N SER A 251 -12.19 1.25 -14.79
CA SER A 251 -12.16 1.29 -16.26
C SER A 251 -10.97 2.04 -16.82
N THR A 252 -10.39 1.47 -17.88
CA THR A 252 -9.48 2.18 -18.78
C THR A 252 -10.28 2.71 -19.95
N CYS A 253 -10.06 3.97 -20.31
CA CYS A 253 -10.76 4.64 -21.39
C CYS A 253 -9.78 5.02 -22.48
N THR A 254 -10.23 4.97 -23.71
CA THR A 254 -9.50 5.46 -24.87
C THR A 254 -9.68 6.96 -25.03
N ALA A 255 -8.80 7.55 -25.84
CA ALA A 255 -8.83 8.95 -26.20
C ALA A 255 -10.17 9.38 -26.84
N ASP A 256 -10.83 8.50 -27.59
CA ASP A 256 -12.13 8.71 -28.26
C ASP A 256 -13.35 8.43 -27.36
N GLY A 257 -13.14 7.99 -26.11
CA GLY A 257 -14.19 7.89 -25.09
C GLY A 257 -14.81 6.50 -24.89
N GLY A 258 -14.31 5.47 -25.57
CA GLY A 258 -14.66 4.08 -25.26
C GLY A 258 -13.97 3.65 -23.96
N CYS A 259 -14.67 2.99 -23.04
CA CYS A 259 -14.09 2.49 -21.79
C CYS A 259 -14.22 0.97 -21.69
N GLU A 260 -13.12 0.31 -21.32
CA GLU A 260 -13.05 -1.10 -21.01
C GLU A 260 -13.07 -1.29 -19.49
N LYS A 261 -13.93 -2.19 -19.02
CA LYS A 261 -14.07 -2.51 -17.60
C LYS A 261 -13.00 -3.54 -17.20
N ILE A 262 -12.24 -3.22 -16.18
CA ILE A 262 -11.26 -4.09 -15.54
C ILE A 262 -11.83 -4.55 -14.20
N ASN A 263 -11.83 -5.87 -13.95
CA ASN A 263 -12.26 -6.43 -12.67
C ASN A 263 -11.04 -6.61 -11.76
N GLY A 264 -10.75 -5.59 -10.94
CA GLY A 264 -9.68 -5.63 -9.95
C GLY A 264 -10.15 -6.15 -8.59
N GLU A 265 -9.22 -6.13 -7.64
CA GLU A 265 -9.47 -6.45 -6.24
C GLU A 265 -8.66 -5.53 -5.32
N LEU A 266 -9.01 -5.48 -4.04
CA LEU A 266 -8.37 -4.62 -3.05
C LEU A 266 -7.71 -5.48 -1.98
N THR A 267 -6.56 -5.05 -1.47
CA THR A 267 -5.96 -5.63 -0.26
C THR A 267 -5.81 -4.56 0.82
N MET A 268 -6.00 -4.97 2.08
CA MET A 268 -5.75 -4.15 3.25
C MET A 268 -4.24 -4.05 3.54
N ASP A 269 -3.77 -2.86 3.90
CA ASP A 269 -2.43 -2.65 4.39
C ASP A 269 -2.09 -3.52 5.62
N ALA A 270 -0.89 -4.09 5.62
CA ALA A 270 -0.43 -5.02 6.64
C ALA A 270 -0.48 -4.45 8.07
N ASN A 271 -0.40 -3.14 8.24
CA ASN A 271 -0.41 -2.49 9.55
C ASN A 271 -1.75 -2.65 10.29
N TYR A 272 -2.85 -2.84 9.56
CA TYR A 272 -4.20 -3.04 10.11
C TYR A 272 -4.50 -4.50 10.47
N ARG A 273 -3.72 -5.44 9.93
CA ARG A 273 -3.98 -6.87 10.08
C ARG A 273 -3.69 -7.34 11.49
N TRP A 274 -4.38 -8.39 11.90
CA TRP A 274 -4.04 -9.12 13.11
C TRP A 274 -2.63 -9.70 12.97
N LEU A 275 -1.81 -9.49 14.00
CA LEU A 275 -0.44 -9.96 14.06
C LEU A 275 -0.27 -10.88 15.26
N HIS A 276 -0.03 -12.16 15.00
CA HIS A 276 0.13 -13.18 16.04
C HIS A 276 1.30 -14.11 15.73
N ASN A 277 1.66 -14.96 16.68
CA ASN A 277 2.74 -15.91 16.47
C ASN A 277 2.39 -16.96 15.40
N VAL A 278 3.35 -17.34 14.55
CA VAL A 278 3.14 -18.23 13.39
C VAL A 278 2.44 -19.54 13.75
N ASP A 279 2.77 -20.14 14.90
CA ASP A 279 2.23 -21.44 15.34
C ASP A 279 1.07 -21.34 16.33
N GLY A 280 0.43 -20.17 16.48
CA GLY A 280 -0.63 -20.01 17.48
C GLY A 280 -1.53 -18.80 17.26
N TYR A 281 -2.08 -18.30 18.36
CA TYR A 281 -3.04 -17.19 18.43
C TYR A 281 -2.55 -16.08 19.39
N ARG A 282 -1.30 -16.18 19.87
CA ARG A 282 -0.77 -15.20 20.80
C ARG A 282 -0.39 -13.96 20.01
N ASP A 283 -1.02 -12.85 20.35
CA ASP A 283 -0.74 -11.56 19.72
C ASP A 283 0.75 -11.21 19.82
N CYS A 284 1.32 -10.81 18.70
CA CYS A 284 2.62 -10.15 18.63
C CYS A 284 2.48 -8.65 18.87
N PHE A 285 1.30 -8.08 18.59
CA PHE A 285 1.01 -6.67 18.78
C PHE A 285 -0.43 -6.49 19.28
N MET A 286 -0.63 -5.76 20.38
CA MET A 286 -1.94 -5.48 20.97
C MET A 286 -2.07 -4.00 21.33
N GLY A 287 -3.24 -3.41 21.05
CA GLY A 287 -3.44 -1.97 21.20
C GLY A 287 -2.44 -1.23 20.33
N ASN A 288 -1.52 -0.52 20.97
CA ASN A 288 -0.41 0.21 20.34
C ASN A 288 0.99 -0.31 20.75
N ASN A 289 1.10 -1.54 21.26
CA ASN A 289 2.36 -2.09 21.77
C ASN A 289 2.67 -3.50 21.25
N TRP A 290 3.96 -3.78 21.11
CA TRP A 290 4.48 -5.13 20.90
C TRP A 290 4.35 -5.99 22.16
N ASN A 291 3.96 -7.25 22.00
CA ASN A 291 3.91 -8.20 23.09
C ASN A 291 5.31 -8.73 23.39
N THR A 292 5.89 -8.32 24.52
CA THR A 292 7.27 -8.66 24.90
C THR A 292 7.50 -10.16 25.14
N LEU A 293 6.44 -10.95 25.36
CA LEU A 293 6.56 -12.41 25.48
C LEU A 293 6.76 -13.11 24.14
N THR A 294 6.27 -12.50 23.05
CA THR A 294 6.37 -13.05 21.68
C THR A 294 7.46 -12.33 20.88
N CYS A 295 7.62 -11.03 21.10
CA CYS A 295 8.49 -10.12 20.38
C CYS A 295 9.45 -9.40 21.34
N ASN A 296 10.38 -10.14 21.93
CA ASN A 296 11.43 -9.58 22.78
C ASN A 296 12.64 -9.04 21.99
N THR A 297 12.83 -9.50 20.75
CA THR A 297 13.86 -9.02 19.83
C THR A 297 13.26 -8.83 18.44
N THR A 298 13.88 -7.97 17.64
CA THR A 298 13.53 -7.75 16.24
C THR A 298 13.56 -9.06 15.44
N GLU A 299 14.56 -9.91 15.65
CA GLU A 299 14.70 -11.20 14.96
C GLU A 299 13.56 -12.16 15.29
N ASN A 300 13.28 -12.39 16.59
CA ASN A 300 12.21 -13.27 17.03
C ASN A 300 10.86 -12.80 16.52
N CYS A 301 10.62 -11.50 16.52
CA CYS A 301 9.37 -10.95 16.05
C CYS A 301 9.23 -11.04 14.51
N THR A 302 10.33 -10.84 13.79
CA THR A 302 10.35 -10.90 12.31
C THR A 302 10.02 -12.30 11.80
N HIS A 303 10.55 -13.34 12.45
CA HIS A 303 10.35 -14.73 12.04
C HIS A 303 9.20 -15.43 12.76
N GLY A 304 8.90 -15.01 13.99
CA GLY A 304 7.93 -15.65 14.87
C GLY A 304 6.51 -15.14 14.70
N CYS A 305 6.27 -14.08 13.93
CA CYS A 305 4.95 -13.48 13.74
C CYS A 305 4.45 -13.56 12.30
N ALA A 306 3.14 -13.69 12.15
CA ALA A 306 2.43 -13.70 10.88
C ALA A 306 1.34 -12.63 10.86
N VAL A 307 1.18 -11.97 9.70
CA VAL A 307 0.00 -11.16 9.40
C VAL A 307 -1.10 -12.06 8.87
N GLU A 308 -2.32 -11.90 9.37
CA GLU A 308 -3.48 -12.72 8.97
C GLU A 308 -4.38 -12.09 7.90
N GLY A 309 -5.32 -12.89 7.40
CA GLY A 309 -6.40 -12.39 6.56
C GLY A 309 -7.25 -11.33 7.26
N ALA A 310 -8.04 -10.59 6.47
CA ALA A 310 -8.86 -9.50 6.96
C ALA A 310 -10.36 -9.73 6.72
N ASP A 311 -11.20 -9.47 7.74
CA ASP A 311 -12.64 -9.31 7.56
C ASP A 311 -12.97 -7.85 7.21
N TYR A 312 -12.96 -7.56 5.92
CA TYR A 312 -13.05 -6.22 5.36
C TYR A 312 -14.28 -5.44 5.82
N ASP A 313 -15.47 -6.06 5.82
CA ASP A 313 -16.71 -5.36 6.16
C ASP A 313 -16.89 -5.27 7.68
N TYR A 314 -16.85 -6.41 8.37
CA TYR A 314 -17.23 -6.49 9.78
C TYR A 314 -16.22 -5.79 10.70
N VAL A 315 -14.92 -6.01 10.47
CA VAL A 315 -13.84 -5.45 11.31
C VAL A 315 -13.42 -4.07 10.82
N TYR A 316 -13.22 -3.92 9.50
CA TYR A 316 -12.61 -2.71 8.95
C TYR A 316 -13.59 -1.73 8.31
N GLY A 317 -14.86 -2.10 8.12
CA GLY A 317 -15.88 -1.22 7.51
C GLY A 317 -15.60 -0.88 6.05
N VAL A 318 -14.86 -1.74 5.35
CA VAL A 318 -14.59 -1.67 3.92
C VAL A 318 -15.67 -2.44 3.18
N LYS A 319 -16.44 -1.74 2.33
CA LYS A 319 -17.45 -2.37 1.47
C LYS A 319 -17.19 -2.02 0.03
N THR A 320 -17.38 -3.00 -0.83
CA THR A 320 -17.33 -2.83 -2.28
C THR A 320 -18.65 -3.25 -2.92
N ALA A 321 -19.02 -2.57 -3.99
CA ALA A 321 -20.10 -2.97 -4.86
C ALA A 321 -19.79 -2.52 -6.29
N ASN A 322 -19.45 -3.48 -7.16
CA ASN A 322 -18.95 -3.22 -8.52
C ASN A 322 -17.75 -2.27 -8.52
N ASP A 323 -17.95 -1.03 -8.98
CA ASP A 323 -16.96 0.02 -9.10
C ASP A 323 -16.94 1.00 -7.93
N SER A 324 -17.76 0.77 -6.90
CA SER A 324 -17.82 1.59 -5.70
C SER A 324 -17.08 0.95 -4.52
N LEU A 325 -16.41 1.81 -3.76
CA LEU A 325 -15.69 1.54 -2.52
C LEU A 325 -16.23 2.47 -1.43
N SER A 326 -16.53 1.94 -0.26
CA SER A 326 -16.88 2.72 0.93
C SER A 326 -15.91 2.38 2.05
N LEU A 327 -15.23 3.39 2.58
CA LEU A 327 -14.30 3.29 3.71
C LEU A 327 -14.89 3.98 4.92
N ARG A 328 -15.33 3.19 5.91
CA ARG A 328 -15.83 3.75 7.16
C ARG A 328 -14.65 4.15 8.06
N PHE A 329 -14.74 5.33 8.66
CA PHE A 329 -13.70 5.81 9.59
C PHE A 329 -13.63 4.97 10.86
N ARG A 330 -14.75 4.74 11.55
CA ARG A 330 -14.80 3.92 12.76
C ARG A 330 -15.73 2.72 12.58
N THR A 331 -15.21 1.53 12.90
CA THR A 331 -15.98 0.28 12.87
C THR A 331 -15.88 -0.40 14.22
N ASN A 332 -17.01 -0.53 14.92
CA ASN A 332 -17.07 -1.24 16.20
C ASN A 332 -17.48 -2.69 15.92
N PHE A 333 -16.76 -3.65 16.52
CA PHE A 333 -17.02 -5.08 16.37
C PHE A 333 -16.78 -5.79 17.71
N ASN A 334 -17.70 -6.66 18.11
CA ASN A 334 -17.64 -7.35 19.41
C ASN A 334 -17.33 -6.38 20.58
N PHE A 335 -16.18 -6.56 21.23
CA PHE A 335 -15.64 -5.79 22.37
C PHE A 335 -14.53 -4.80 21.97
N ALA A 336 -14.31 -4.59 20.67
CA ALA A 336 -13.22 -3.78 20.13
C ALA A 336 -13.71 -2.83 19.02
N HIS A 337 -12.79 -2.03 18.47
CA HIS A 337 -13.06 -1.16 17.35
C HIS A 337 -11.81 -0.96 16.50
N ASN A 338 -12.02 -0.61 15.24
CA ASN A 338 -10.99 -0.20 14.29
C ASN A 338 -11.22 1.27 13.90
N ILE A 339 -10.12 2.01 13.72
CA ILE A 339 -10.11 3.39 13.24
C ILE A 339 -9.28 3.47 11.96
N GLY A 340 -9.88 4.00 10.90
CA GLY A 340 -9.27 4.18 9.60
C GLY A 340 -9.10 2.90 8.80
N SER A 341 -8.66 3.05 7.55
CA SER A 341 -8.21 1.94 6.70
C SER A 341 -7.32 2.49 5.60
N ARG A 342 -6.43 1.63 5.08
CA ARG A 342 -5.61 1.91 3.89
C ARG A 342 -5.62 0.67 3.00
N LEU A 343 -6.01 0.85 1.74
CA LEU A 343 -6.11 -0.22 0.76
C LEU A 343 -5.31 0.08 -0.49
N PHE A 344 -4.88 -1.00 -1.14
CA PHE A 344 -4.15 -0.97 -2.40
C PHE A 344 -4.95 -1.68 -3.48
N LEU A 345 -4.95 -1.13 -4.70
CA LEU A 345 -5.53 -1.80 -5.85
C LEU A 345 -4.58 -2.90 -6.35
N MET A 346 -5.14 -4.07 -6.63
CA MET A 346 -4.43 -5.27 -7.07
C MET A 346 -4.71 -5.59 -8.54
N ASP A 347 -3.70 -6.06 -9.25
CA ASP A 347 -3.79 -6.63 -10.60
C ASP A 347 -4.01 -8.15 -10.55
N SER A 348 -3.44 -8.80 -9.53
CA SER A 348 -3.64 -10.23 -9.26
C SER A 348 -3.51 -10.50 -7.75
N LYS A 349 -3.83 -11.73 -7.32
CA LYS A 349 -3.73 -12.13 -5.91
C LYS A 349 -2.42 -11.76 -5.22
N HIS A 350 -1.30 -11.73 -5.95
CA HIS A 350 0.04 -11.52 -5.40
C HIS A 350 0.73 -10.25 -5.90
N ARG A 351 0.04 -9.37 -6.65
CA ARG A 351 0.66 -8.17 -7.22
C ARG A 351 -0.29 -6.96 -7.24
N TYR A 352 0.24 -5.82 -6.84
CA TYR A 352 -0.43 -4.53 -6.97
C TYR A 352 -0.64 -4.14 -8.44
N GLN A 353 -1.72 -3.42 -8.69
CA GLN A 353 -1.94 -2.72 -9.95
C GLN A 353 -1.01 -1.50 -10.00
N MET A 354 -0.20 -1.44 -11.06
CA MET A 354 0.74 -0.36 -11.29
C MET A 354 0.18 0.65 -12.31
N PHE A 355 0.40 1.94 -12.07
CA PHE A 355 -0.07 3.05 -12.90
C PHE A 355 1.08 4.00 -13.25
N THR A 356 1.14 4.42 -14.52
CA THR A 356 2.02 5.51 -14.95
C THR A 356 1.18 6.75 -15.22
N LEU A 357 1.47 7.87 -14.55
CA LEU A 357 0.62 9.05 -14.61
C LEU A 357 0.86 9.92 -15.86
N LYS A 358 2.09 9.97 -16.38
CA LYS A 358 2.45 10.85 -17.49
C LYS A 358 1.53 10.67 -18.70
N GLY A 359 0.93 11.77 -19.15
CA GLY A 359 0.08 11.80 -20.34
C GLY A 359 -1.30 11.18 -20.14
N ASN A 360 -1.66 10.85 -18.90
CA ASN A 360 -2.95 10.28 -18.55
C ASN A 360 -3.81 11.27 -17.73
N GLU A 361 -5.07 10.90 -17.62
CA GLU A 361 -6.10 11.52 -16.79
C GLU A 361 -6.69 10.44 -15.88
N LEU A 362 -6.89 10.78 -14.60
CA LEU A 362 -7.63 9.97 -13.64
C LEU A 362 -8.94 10.68 -13.31
N ALA A 363 -10.05 9.95 -13.38
CA ALA A 363 -11.36 10.42 -12.94
C ALA A 363 -12.02 9.42 -11.99
N PHE A 364 -12.53 9.93 -10.86
CA PHE A 364 -13.30 9.14 -9.90
C PHE A 364 -14.41 10.00 -9.30
N ASP A 365 -15.55 9.37 -9.00
CA ASP A 365 -16.61 10.03 -8.25
C ASP A 365 -16.35 9.84 -6.76
N VAL A 366 -16.66 10.86 -5.96
CA VAL A 366 -16.46 10.85 -4.52
C VAL A 366 -17.69 11.43 -3.80
N ASP A 367 -18.04 10.83 -2.67
CA ASP A 367 -18.99 11.35 -1.69
C ASP A 367 -18.27 11.45 -0.34
N LEU A 368 -18.06 12.70 0.09
CA LEU A 368 -17.43 13.09 1.35
C LEU A 368 -18.41 13.81 2.27
N SER A 369 -19.71 13.73 2.02
CA SER A 369 -20.75 14.48 2.75
C SER A 369 -20.73 14.27 4.27
N THR A 370 -20.12 13.16 4.69
CA THR A 370 -19.97 12.74 6.09
C THR A 370 -18.52 12.80 6.59
N VAL A 371 -17.54 13.22 5.80
CA VAL A 371 -16.14 13.30 6.25
C VAL A 371 -15.90 14.70 6.83
N GLU A 372 -15.73 14.77 8.15
CA GLU A 372 -15.66 16.03 8.90
C GLU A 372 -14.22 16.48 9.17
N CYS A 373 -14.07 17.62 9.87
CA CYS A 373 -12.80 18.16 10.35
C CYS A 373 -11.97 17.11 11.10
N GLY A 374 -10.65 17.15 10.93
CA GLY A 374 -9.73 16.23 11.60
C GLY A 374 -9.62 14.86 10.94
N ILE A 375 -10.37 14.60 9.86
CA ILE A 375 -10.36 13.33 9.12
C ILE A 375 -9.96 13.61 7.66
N ASN A 376 -9.17 12.71 7.08
CA ASN A 376 -8.75 12.76 5.69
C ASN A 376 -9.21 11.48 4.96
N GLY A 377 -10.09 11.65 3.98
CA GLY A 377 -10.37 10.66 2.94
C GLY A 377 -9.44 10.89 1.77
N ALA A 378 -8.49 9.98 1.56
CA ALA A 378 -7.38 10.19 0.64
C ALA A 378 -7.34 9.20 -0.53
N LEU A 379 -6.89 9.70 -1.68
CA LEU A 379 -6.55 8.92 -2.86
C LEU A 379 -5.20 9.43 -3.42
N TYR A 380 -4.22 8.53 -3.53
CA TYR A 380 -2.85 8.91 -3.86
C TYR A 380 -2.05 7.77 -4.49
N PHE A 381 -0.86 8.10 -4.99
CA PHE A 381 0.06 7.15 -5.60
C PHE A 381 1.42 7.16 -4.89
N VAL A 382 1.99 5.97 -4.72
CA VAL A 382 3.34 5.75 -4.20
C VAL A 382 4.06 4.66 -5.01
N PRO A 383 5.38 4.76 -5.26
CA PRO A 383 6.14 3.80 -6.05
C PRO A 383 6.51 2.56 -5.22
N MET A 384 5.52 1.91 -4.60
CA MET A 384 5.71 0.62 -3.91
C MET A 384 6.11 -0.47 -4.91
N GLU A 385 6.88 -1.46 -4.42
CA GLU A 385 7.24 -2.62 -5.24
C GLU A 385 5.99 -3.46 -5.56
N PRO A 386 5.81 -3.95 -6.80
CA PRO A 386 4.56 -4.62 -7.22
C PRO A 386 4.17 -5.84 -6.37
N ASP A 387 5.13 -6.51 -5.73
CA ASP A 387 4.93 -7.70 -4.91
C ASP A 387 4.95 -7.39 -3.40
N GLY A 388 4.93 -6.11 -3.02
CA GLY A 388 5.02 -5.67 -1.62
C GLY A 388 6.43 -5.79 -1.02
N GLY A 389 7.46 -5.94 -1.86
CA GLY A 389 8.85 -6.10 -1.43
C GLY A 389 9.23 -7.55 -1.10
N LYS A 390 8.39 -8.53 -1.46
CA LYS A 390 8.61 -9.95 -1.18
C LYS A 390 9.87 -10.49 -1.85
N ALA A 391 10.16 -10.09 -3.09
CA ALA A 391 11.37 -10.50 -3.79
C ALA A 391 12.63 -9.85 -3.20
N ARG A 392 12.53 -8.60 -2.74
CA ARG A 392 13.66 -7.84 -2.20
C ARG A 392 14.02 -8.24 -0.77
N TYR A 393 13.03 -8.59 0.04
CA TYR A 393 13.20 -8.90 1.45
C TYR A 393 12.77 -10.35 1.73
N PRO A 394 13.71 -11.32 1.82
CA PRO A 394 13.38 -12.74 1.98
C PRO A 394 12.57 -13.09 3.23
N THR A 395 12.64 -12.26 4.26
CA THR A 395 11.87 -12.37 5.50
C THR A 395 10.40 -11.95 5.32
N ASN A 396 10.05 -11.22 4.26
CA ASN A 396 8.68 -10.89 3.91
C ASN A 396 8.02 -12.03 3.11
N ALA A 397 7.50 -13.04 3.83
CA ALA A 397 6.75 -14.12 3.19
C ALA A 397 5.34 -13.70 2.72
N ALA A 398 4.81 -12.58 3.24
CA ALA A 398 3.43 -12.14 3.06
C ALA A 398 3.22 -11.42 1.71
N GLY A 399 4.04 -10.42 1.40
CA GLY A 399 4.00 -9.70 0.11
C GLY A 399 2.72 -8.87 -0.13
N ALA A 400 2.45 -8.55 -1.39
CA ALA A 400 1.31 -7.73 -1.79
C ALA A 400 -0.05 -8.39 -1.50
N GLU A 401 -0.14 -9.72 -1.45
CA GLU A 401 -1.37 -10.43 -1.03
C GLU A 401 -1.87 -9.96 0.35
N TYR A 402 -0.94 -9.51 1.20
CA TYR A 402 -1.22 -9.05 2.54
C TYR A 402 -0.96 -7.55 2.75
N GLY A 403 -0.82 -6.78 1.67
CA GLY A 403 -0.66 -5.33 1.75
C GLY A 403 0.66 -4.87 2.38
N THR A 404 1.76 -5.61 2.18
CA THR A 404 3.09 -5.21 2.70
C THR A 404 3.82 -4.23 1.79
N GLY A 405 4.88 -3.60 2.30
CA GLY A 405 5.79 -2.76 1.52
C GLY A 405 5.39 -1.29 1.41
N TYR A 406 4.43 -0.84 2.23
CA TYR A 406 4.02 0.57 2.23
C TYR A 406 5.19 1.51 2.54
N CYS A 407 5.21 2.62 1.82
CA CYS A 407 6.12 3.74 2.01
C CYS A 407 5.42 5.01 1.54
N ASP A 408 5.85 6.17 2.02
CA ASP A 408 5.46 7.46 1.47
C ASP A 408 6.49 8.55 1.81
N ALA A 409 6.22 9.80 1.43
CA ALA A 409 7.17 10.90 1.58
C ALA A 409 7.28 11.42 3.02
N SER A 410 6.39 10.99 3.93
CA SER A 410 6.51 11.22 5.37
C SER A 410 7.46 10.22 6.05
N CYS A 411 7.95 9.22 5.32
CA CYS A 411 8.83 8.17 5.85
C CYS A 411 8.26 7.50 7.11
N PRO A 412 7.01 6.99 7.09
CA PRO A 412 6.26 6.64 8.29
C PRO A 412 6.99 5.58 9.10
N ARG A 413 7.18 5.92 10.38
CA ARG A 413 7.79 5.05 11.39
C ARG A 413 6.76 4.25 12.20
N SER A 414 5.47 4.46 11.91
CA SER A 414 4.35 3.75 12.54
C SER A 414 4.05 2.38 11.93
N LEU A 415 4.80 1.99 10.90
CA LEU A 415 4.70 0.67 10.30
C LEU A 415 5.31 -0.38 11.22
N LYS A 416 4.54 -1.44 11.48
CA LYS A 416 4.98 -2.60 12.28
C LYS A 416 6.07 -3.41 11.59
N PHE A 417 6.10 -3.43 10.26
CA PHE A 417 7.16 -4.06 9.47
C PHE A 417 7.69 -3.08 8.43
N VAL A 418 9.01 -2.93 8.37
CA VAL A 418 9.71 -2.05 7.44
C VAL A 418 10.88 -2.82 6.83
N GLY A 419 10.95 -2.89 5.50
CA GLY A 419 12.03 -3.62 4.80
C GLY A 419 12.11 -5.10 5.14
N GLY A 420 10.96 -5.75 5.40
CA GLY A 420 10.89 -7.16 5.81
C GLY A 420 11.27 -7.43 7.27
N THR A 421 11.44 -6.39 8.10
CA THR A 421 11.87 -6.52 9.49
C THR A 421 10.83 -5.92 10.42
N ALA A 422 10.56 -6.59 11.55
CA ALA A 422 9.67 -6.08 12.59
C ALA A 422 10.25 -4.82 13.26
N ASN A 423 9.47 -3.75 13.37
CA ASN A 423 9.88 -2.45 13.87
C ASN A 423 9.74 -2.36 15.41
N VAL A 424 10.32 -3.34 16.12
CA VAL A 424 10.17 -3.49 17.58
C VAL A 424 11.13 -2.57 18.34
N GLU A 425 12.35 -2.43 17.83
CA GLU A 425 13.40 -1.66 18.49
C GLU A 425 13.01 -0.19 18.61
N GLY A 426 13.11 0.35 19.84
CA GLY A 426 12.77 1.73 20.13
C GLY A 426 11.29 2.08 19.88
N TRP A 427 10.37 1.10 19.91
CA TRP A 427 8.95 1.36 19.73
C TRP A 427 8.38 2.25 20.85
N ILE A 428 7.81 3.40 20.46
CA ILE A 428 7.16 4.36 21.35
C ILE A 428 5.67 4.40 20.99
N PRO A 429 4.77 3.96 21.90
CA PRO A 429 3.32 4.05 21.71
C PRO A 429 2.86 5.50 21.60
N SER A 430 1.82 5.76 20.80
CA SER A 430 1.19 7.08 20.77
C SER A 430 0.41 7.35 22.07
N GLU A 431 0.38 8.61 22.50
CA GLU A 431 -0.43 9.09 23.62
C GLU A 431 -1.88 9.44 23.18
N THR A 432 -2.08 9.64 21.88
CA THR A 432 -3.33 10.13 21.29
C THR A 432 -3.99 9.14 20.33
N ASP A 433 -3.32 8.02 20.03
CA ASP A 433 -3.84 6.91 19.24
C ASP A 433 -3.61 5.56 19.95
N ASP A 434 -4.72 4.87 20.27
CA ASP A 434 -4.73 3.59 20.97
C ASP A 434 -4.22 2.42 20.11
N PHE A 435 -3.98 2.62 18.81
CA PHE A 435 -3.61 1.57 17.84
C PHE A 435 -2.28 1.79 17.12
N SER A 436 -1.62 2.94 17.33
CA SER A 436 -0.37 3.27 16.65
C SER A 436 0.75 3.69 17.60
N GLY A 437 1.96 3.61 17.09
CA GLY A 437 3.18 4.03 17.76
C GLY A 437 4.24 4.30 16.70
N LYS A 438 5.50 4.46 17.11
CA LYS A 438 6.61 4.73 16.20
C LYS A 438 7.82 3.90 16.60
N GLY A 439 8.35 3.11 15.68
CA GLY A 439 9.59 2.36 15.87
C GLY A 439 10.81 3.08 15.34
N HIS A 440 11.98 2.43 15.42
CA HIS A 440 13.25 2.98 14.96
C HIS A 440 13.36 3.10 13.43
N LEU A 441 12.65 2.26 12.67
CA LEU A 441 12.69 2.26 11.21
C LEU A 441 11.51 3.03 10.60
N GLY A 442 11.73 3.68 9.46
CA GLY A 442 10.71 4.29 8.62
C GLY A 442 10.84 3.90 7.15
N ALA A 443 9.75 4.00 6.39
CA ALA A 443 9.70 3.60 4.98
C ALA A 443 9.46 4.81 4.07
N CYS A 444 10.51 5.30 3.41
CA CYS A 444 10.48 6.47 2.55
C CYS A 444 10.24 6.12 1.08
N CYS A 445 9.39 6.87 0.39
CA CYS A 445 9.38 6.96 -1.07
C CYS A 445 8.66 8.22 -1.56
N PRO A 446 8.84 8.62 -2.83
CA PRO A 446 8.07 9.73 -3.42
C PRO A 446 6.56 9.49 -3.33
N GLN A 447 5.77 10.56 -3.30
CA GLN A 447 4.31 10.47 -3.22
C GLN A 447 3.64 11.51 -4.10
N PHE A 448 2.61 11.10 -4.85
CA PHE A 448 1.68 12.03 -5.49
C PHE A 448 0.30 11.89 -4.87
N SER A 449 -0.13 12.91 -4.11
CA SER A 449 -1.46 12.96 -3.53
C SER A 449 -2.43 13.58 -4.52
N VAL A 450 -3.30 12.75 -5.11
CA VAL A 450 -4.34 13.23 -6.02
C VAL A 450 -5.40 14.00 -5.24
N TRP A 451 -5.75 13.47 -4.08
CA TRP A 451 -6.87 13.94 -3.29
C TRP A 451 -6.61 13.65 -1.81
N ASN A 452 -6.20 14.65 -1.04
CA ASN A 452 -6.33 14.66 0.42
C ASN A 452 -7.53 15.55 0.75
N SER A 453 -8.51 15.07 1.51
CA SER A 453 -9.78 15.79 1.59
C SER A 453 -10.67 15.43 2.77
N ASN A 454 -11.60 16.36 3.04
CA ASN A 454 -12.84 16.12 3.74
C ASN A 454 -13.94 17.02 3.17
N ALA A 455 -15.07 17.18 3.85
CA ALA A 455 -16.16 18.04 3.40
C ALA A 455 -15.83 19.55 3.46
N HIS A 456 -14.72 19.94 4.08
CA HIS A 456 -14.36 21.33 4.37
C HIS A 456 -13.22 21.83 3.50
N SER A 457 -12.26 20.96 3.18
CA SER A 457 -11.11 21.29 2.35
C SER A 457 -10.58 20.11 1.54
N PHE A 458 -9.77 20.42 0.53
CA PHE A 458 -8.97 19.43 -0.17
C PHE A 458 -7.63 20.00 -0.65
N ALA A 459 -6.69 19.10 -0.91
CA ALA A 459 -5.40 19.42 -1.51
C ALA A 459 -4.96 18.34 -2.49
N MET A 460 -4.40 18.75 -3.65
CA MET A 460 -3.50 17.91 -4.43
C MET A 460 -2.06 18.26 -4.06
N SER A 461 -1.15 17.29 -3.99
CA SER A 461 0.25 17.58 -3.65
C SER A 461 1.25 16.63 -4.30
N SER A 462 2.44 17.17 -4.57
CA SER A 462 3.59 16.43 -5.08
C SER A 462 4.70 16.42 -4.05
N HIS A 463 5.21 15.24 -3.73
CA HIS A 463 6.31 15.03 -2.79
C HIS A 463 7.41 14.20 -3.43
N VAL A 464 8.62 14.75 -3.48
CA VAL A 464 9.79 14.13 -4.10
C VAL A 464 10.79 13.67 -3.05
N CYS A 465 11.65 12.72 -3.40
CA CYS A 465 12.73 12.26 -2.53
C CYS A 465 14.06 12.25 -3.30
N PRO A 466 15.22 12.21 -2.63
CA PRO A 466 16.50 11.94 -3.30
C PRO A 466 16.52 10.58 -4.00
N ASN A 467 15.86 9.58 -3.41
CA ASN A 467 15.75 8.23 -3.98
C ASN A 467 14.46 8.05 -4.78
N ASP A 468 14.57 7.33 -5.89
CA ASP A 468 13.47 7.11 -6.82
C ASP A 468 12.44 6.08 -6.33
N GLY A 469 12.78 5.20 -5.39
CA GLY A 469 11.89 4.13 -4.93
C GLY A 469 11.97 3.86 -3.43
N PRO A 470 11.31 2.78 -2.95
CA PRO A 470 11.19 2.46 -1.54
C PRO A 470 12.56 2.30 -0.87
N THR A 471 12.76 3.07 0.20
CA THR A 471 14.00 3.11 0.99
C THR A 471 13.68 3.05 2.47
N VAL A 472 14.48 2.32 3.24
CA VAL A 472 14.40 2.33 4.71
C VAL A 472 15.25 3.48 5.27
N CYS A 473 14.70 4.19 6.25
CA CYS A 473 15.42 5.17 7.06
C CYS A 473 15.44 4.70 8.52
N GLN A 474 16.43 5.19 9.26
CA GLN A 474 16.54 4.98 10.70
C GLN A 474 16.17 6.25 11.46
N TRP A 475 15.98 6.13 12.78
CA TRP A 475 15.68 7.25 13.67
C TRP A 475 16.64 8.42 13.44
N GLY A 476 16.11 9.64 13.35
CA GLY A 476 16.86 10.85 13.04
C GLY A 476 17.22 11.05 11.56
N GLU A 477 17.17 10.02 10.71
CA GLU A 477 17.20 10.17 9.24
C GLU A 477 15.78 10.34 8.65
N CYS A 478 14.79 9.72 9.29
CA CYS A 478 13.40 9.78 8.88
C CYS A 478 12.73 11.10 9.26
N ASP A 479 13.08 11.64 10.43
CA ASP A 479 12.32 12.72 11.06
C ASP A 479 12.80 14.09 10.61
N TYR A 480 11.91 14.82 9.94
CA TYR A 480 12.15 16.19 9.52
C TYR A 480 12.54 17.11 10.69
N TYR A 481 11.90 16.95 11.85
CA TYR A 481 12.10 17.84 13.00
C TYR A 481 13.34 17.51 13.84
N GLU A 482 13.84 16.27 13.83
CA GLU A 482 15.06 15.88 14.55
C GLU A 482 16.33 15.96 13.69
N ALA A 483 16.18 15.82 12.36
CA ALA A 483 17.21 16.18 11.40
C ALA A 483 17.52 17.71 11.42
N TYR A 484 16.71 18.47 12.16
CA TYR A 484 16.76 19.93 12.32
C TYR A 484 17.65 20.43 13.47
N SER A 485 18.69 19.68 13.88
CA SER A 485 19.78 20.29 14.67
C SER A 485 20.79 20.94 13.72
N GLU A 486 21.05 22.25 13.90
CA GLU A 486 22.06 23.02 13.14
C GLU A 486 23.43 22.33 13.11
N GLU A 487 23.71 21.46 14.09
CA GLU A 487 24.95 20.70 14.23
C GLU A 487 25.14 19.54 13.23
N ARG A 488 24.09 19.05 12.53
CA ARG A 488 24.18 17.80 11.74
C ARG A 488 23.95 17.91 10.24
N GLY A 489 23.46 19.05 9.73
CA GLY A 489 23.39 19.30 8.28
C GLY A 489 22.61 18.28 7.43
N ARG A 490 21.75 17.44 8.02
CA ARG A 490 20.99 16.40 7.30
C ARG A 490 19.58 16.90 6.99
N ILE A 491 19.24 16.96 5.70
CA ILE A 491 17.87 17.19 5.22
C ILE A 491 17.11 15.85 5.33
N SER A 492 15.82 15.85 5.68
CA SER A 492 15.00 14.63 5.71
C SER A 492 15.11 13.88 4.38
N LYS A 493 15.04 12.54 4.41
CA LYS A 493 15.15 11.70 3.19
C LYS A 493 14.05 11.94 2.15
N CYS A 494 12.99 12.70 2.45
CA CYS A 494 11.94 13.04 1.49
C CYS A 494 11.40 14.44 1.77
N ASP A 495 10.85 15.08 0.75
CA ASP A 495 10.08 16.33 0.86
C ASP A 495 8.69 16.06 1.45
N MET A 496 8.60 16.10 2.79
CA MET A 496 7.35 15.88 3.52
C MET A 496 6.31 17.00 3.26
N TRP A 497 6.75 18.24 3.02
CA TRP A 497 5.86 19.38 2.81
C TRP A 497 5.24 19.39 1.42
N GLY A 498 6.05 19.06 0.42
CA GLY A 498 5.63 18.99 -0.98
C GLY A 498 5.26 20.34 -1.58
N CYS A 499 4.96 20.30 -2.87
CA CYS A 499 4.25 21.38 -3.56
C CYS A 499 2.76 21.03 -3.60
N SER A 500 1.93 21.82 -2.91
CA SER A 500 0.50 21.53 -2.71
C SER A 500 -0.41 22.63 -3.22
N TYR A 501 -1.52 22.23 -3.85
CA TYR A 501 -2.57 23.13 -4.29
C TYR A 501 -3.86 22.86 -3.53
N ASN A 502 -4.17 23.73 -2.58
CA ASN A 502 -5.41 23.73 -1.81
C ASN A 502 -6.15 25.05 -2.12
N PRO A 503 -7.37 25.05 -2.70
CA PRO A 503 -8.03 26.29 -3.11
C PRO A 503 -8.27 27.28 -1.96
N TYR A 504 -8.59 26.78 -0.77
CA TYR A 504 -8.77 27.61 0.42
C TYR A 504 -7.46 28.31 0.79
N ARG A 505 -6.36 27.54 0.84
CA ARG A 505 -4.99 28.04 1.06
C ARG A 505 -4.53 29.05 0.01
N MET A 506 -5.03 28.90 -1.22
CA MET A 506 -4.77 29.81 -2.34
C MET A 506 -5.69 31.05 -2.36
N GLY A 507 -6.53 31.23 -1.33
CA GLY A 507 -7.38 32.41 -1.14
C GLY A 507 -8.82 32.27 -1.65
N SER A 508 -9.22 31.11 -2.17
CA SER A 508 -10.57 30.85 -2.69
C SER A 508 -11.45 30.11 -1.68
N LYS A 509 -11.83 30.81 -0.61
CA LYS A 509 -12.57 30.23 0.54
C LYS A 509 -14.00 29.73 0.22
N ASP A 510 -14.64 30.30 -0.81
CA ASP A 510 -16.02 29.98 -1.23
C ASP A 510 -16.12 28.92 -2.35
N PHE A 511 -15.00 28.29 -2.73
CA PHE A 511 -14.99 27.35 -3.86
C PHE A 511 -15.51 25.95 -3.48
N TYR A 512 -15.04 25.39 -2.38
CA TYR A 512 -15.28 23.99 -1.99
C TYR A 512 -15.71 23.90 -0.54
N GLY A 513 -16.81 23.20 -0.28
CA GLY A 513 -17.38 22.97 1.05
C GLY A 513 -18.90 22.85 1.03
N LYS A 514 -19.53 22.57 2.18
CA LYS A 514 -20.99 22.40 2.26
C LYS A 514 -21.70 23.70 1.88
N GLY A 515 -22.55 23.65 0.85
CA GLY A 515 -23.27 24.82 0.32
C GLY A 515 -22.43 25.83 -0.47
N LYS A 516 -21.16 25.51 -0.81
CA LYS A 516 -20.28 26.37 -1.62
C LYS A 516 -20.41 26.06 -3.12
N LYS A 517 -19.55 26.64 -3.98
CA LYS A 517 -19.66 26.47 -5.45
C LYS A 517 -19.64 25.01 -5.88
N VAL A 518 -18.75 24.22 -5.29
CA VAL A 518 -18.79 22.76 -5.30
C VAL A 518 -19.25 22.32 -3.93
N ASP A 519 -20.46 21.77 -3.88
CA ASP A 519 -21.16 21.44 -2.64
C ASP A 519 -20.79 20.03 -2.19
N THR A 520 -20.03 19.93 -1.10
CA THR A 520 -19.54 18.65 -0.57
C THR A 520 -20.61 17.83 0.14
N ALA A 521 -21.82 18.38 0.35
CA ALA A 521 -22.96 17.62 0.87
C ALA A 521 -23.50 16.59 -0.13
N ARG A 522 -22.99 16.57 -1.37
CA ARG A 522 -23.42 15.71 -2.48
C ARG A 522 -22.20 15.15 -3.20
N ASN A 523 -22.42 14.13 -4.01
CA ASN A 523 -21.34 13.54 -4.80
C ASN A 523 -20.84 14.50 -5.90
N PHE A 524 -19.60 14.28 -6.33
CA PHE A 524 -18.98 14.97 -7.46
C PHE A 524 -17.85 14.12 -8.02
N THR A 525 -17.45 14.39 -9.27
CA THR A 525 -16.30 13.78 -9.93
C THR A 525 -15.07 14.65 -9.74
N VAL A 526 -13.95 14.03 -9.38
CA VAL A 526 -12.62 14.64 -9.40
C VAL A 526 -11.92 14.18 -10.67
N VAL A 527 -11.35 15.11 -11.44
CA VAL A 527 -10.57 14.79 -12.64
C VAL A 527 -9.19 15.42 -12.52
N THR A 528 -8.14 14.62 -12.61
CA THR A 528 -6.74 15.06 -12.55
C THR A 528 -5.99 14.65 -13.82
N GLN A 529 -5.27 15.58 -14.42
CA GLN A 529 -4.58 15.44 -15.70
C GLN A 529 -3.09 15.71 -15.52
N TRP A 530 -2.24 14.76 -15.93
CA TRP A 530 -0.79 14.90 -15.80
C TRP A 530 -0.13 15.12 -17.15
N THR A 531 0.49 16.29 -17.29
CA THR A 531 1.41 16.61 -18.38
C THR A 531 2.78 16.93 -17.81
N GLU A 532 3.81 16.87 -18.65
CA GLU A 532 5.19 17.17 -18.23
C GLU A 532 5.37 18.61 -17.71
N ALA A 533 4.55 19.54 -18.20
CA ALA A 533 4.62 20.95 -17.83
C ALA A 533 3.73 21.30 -16.61
N LYS A 534 2.65 20.55 -16.41
CA LYS A 534 1.57 20.93 -15.49
C LYS A 534 0.73 19.73 -15.07
N VAL A 535 0.36 19.71 -13.80
CA VAL A 535 -0.75 18.89 -13.30
C VAL A 535 -1.97 19.77 -13.10
N ASN A 536 -3.04 19.44 -13.81
CA ASN A 536 -4.29 20.18 -13.78
C ASN A 536 -5.37 19.35 -13.09
N GLN A 537 -6.26 20.00 -12.36
CA GLN A 537 -7.42 19.35 -11.75
C GLN A 537 -8.66 20.18 -12.00
N PHE A 538 -9.82 19.54 -12.12
CA PHE A 538 -11.13 20.17 -12.14
C PHE A 538 -12.17 19.22 -11.58
N LEU A 539 -13.31 19.78 -11.16
CA LEU A 539 -14.40 19.03 -10.54
C LEU A 539 -15.61 19.02 -11.47
N ILE A 540 -16.43 17.97 -11.40
CA ILE A 540 -17.72 17.90 -12.09
C ILE A 540 -18.80 17.59 -11.06
N GLN A 541 -19.81 18.45 -10.94
CA GLN A 541 -20.96 18.20 -10.08
C GLN A 541 -22.24 18.50 -10.85
N ASP A 542 -23.22 17.60 -10.79
CA ASP A 542 -24.48 17.69 -11.52
C ASP A 542 -24.29 17.92 -13.05
N GLY A 543 -23.27 17.29 -13.63
CA GLY A 543 -22.90 17.45 -15.05
C GLY A 543 -22.22 18.78 -15.41
N LYS A 544 -22.04 19.69 -14.44
CA LYS A 544 -21.35 20.97 -14.62
C LYS A 544 -19.89 20.86 -14.23
N ARG A 545 -19.00 21.35 -15.09
CA ARG A 545 -17.56 21.48 -14.82
C ARG A 545 -17.27 22.71 -13.97
N PHE A 546 -16.38 22.55 -12.99
CA PHE A 546 -15.83 23.57 -12.13
C PHE A 546 -14.31 23.53 -12.21
N ASP A 547 -13.72 24.51 -12.88
CA ASP A 547 -12.26 24.68 -12.88
C ASP A 547 -11.80 25.18 -11.52
N ILE A 548 -10.65 24.68 -11.05
CA ILE A 548 -10.04 25.16 -9.81
C ILE A 548 -9.65 26.63 -9.98
N PRO A 549 -10.01 27.54 -9.04
CA PRO A 549 -9.66 28.94 -9.13
C PRO A 549 -8.15 29.16 -9.08
N ALA A 550 -7.66 30.16 -9.80
CA ALA A 550 -6.26 30.59 -9.69
C ALA A 550 -5.96 31.17 -8.29
N PRO A 551 -4.68 31.17 -7.86
CA PRO A 551 -4.29 31.76 -6.59
C PRO A 551 -4.61 33.26 -6.52
N ALA A 552 -5.05 33.72 -5.35
CA ALA A 552 -5.36 35.12 -5.07
C ALA A 552 -4.14 35.94 -4.61
N TRP A 553 -3.06 35.26 -4.22
CA TRP A 553 -1.88 35.88 -3.63
C TRP A 553 -0.92 36.42 -4.69
N GLU A 554 -0.45 37.65 -4.48
CA GLU A 554 0.58 38.26 -5.33
C GLU A 554 1.87 37.43 -5.29
N GLY A 555 2.59 37.38 -6.41
CA GLY A 555 3.79 36.57 -6.55
C GLY A 555 3.55 35.12 -6.96
N LEU A 556 2.32 34.59 -6.84
CA LEU A 556 1.98 33.26 -7.37
C LEU A 556 1.54 33.32 -8.84
N PRO A 557 1.67 32.21 -9.60
CA PRO A 557 1.16 32.13 -10.97
C PRO A 557 -0.35 32.37 -11.04
N ARG A 558 -0.83 32.99 -12.12
CA ARG A 558 -2.27 33.25 -12.35
C ARG A 558 -3.04 32.05 -12.90
N GLU A 559 -2.48 30.85 -12.78
CA GLU A 559 -3.11 29.61 -13.22
C GLU A 559 -3.18 28.62 -12.06
N ALA A 560 -4.29 27.89 -11.97
CA ALA A 560 -4.44 26.82 -10.99
C ALA A 560 -3.67 25.55 -11.36
N GLY A 561 -3.38 24.73 -10.35
CA GLY A 561 -2.69 23.45 -10.48
C GLY A 561 -1.21 23.53 -10.14
N LEU A 562 -0.54 22.37 -10.23
CA LEU A 562 0.89 22.25 -9.96
C LEU A 562 1.68 22.49 -11.26
N SER A 563 2.74 23.29 -11.16
CA SER A 563 3.68 23.55 -12.24
C SER A 563 5.04 23.91 -11.64
N ARG A 564 6.09 23.91 -12.47
CA ARG A 564 7.42 24.36 -12.05
C ARG A 564 7.37 25.74 -11.39
N ASP A 565 6.67 26.70 -12.00
CA ASP A 565 6.59 28.08 -11.49
C ASP A 565 5.81 28.16 -10.18
N MET A 566 4.70 27.41 -10.08
CA MET A 566 3.91 27.31 -8.84
C MET A 566 4.76 26.79 -7.68
N CYS A 567 5.47 25.68 -7.88
CA CYS A 567 6.23 25.02 -6.83
C CYS A 567 7.47 25.80 -6.39
N LEU A 568 8.07 26.60 -7.29
CA LEU A 568 9.18 27.49 -6.94
C LEU A 568 8.71 28.72 -6.15
N LYS A 569 7.55 29.30 -6.51
CA LYS A 569 7.07 30.56 -5.92
C LYS A 569 6.29 30.36 -4.63
N GLN A 570 5.56 29.26 -4.50
CA GLN A 570 4.76 28.94 -3.32
C GLN A 570 5.53 29.07 -1.99
N PRO A 571 6.68 28.39 -1.79
CA PRO A 571 7.42 28.51 -0.54
C PRO A 571 7.91 29.94 -0.29
N LEU A 572 8.29 30.69 -1.34
CA LEU A 572 8.72 32.08 -1.21
C LEU A 572 7.60 33.00 -0.72
N VAL A 573 6.39 32.87 -1.30
CA VAL A 573 5.23 33.69 -0.94
C VAL A 573 4.70 33.32 0.44
N PHE A 574 4.74 32.04 0.82
CA PHE A 574 4.25 31.57 2.11
C PHE A 574 5.29 31.65 3.24
N GLY A 575 6.52 32.05 2.94
CA GLY A 575 7.62 32.08 3.92
C GLY A 575 8.00 30.68 4.42
N GLU A 576 7.89 29.69 3.54
CA GLU A 576 8.20 28.28 3.83
C GLU A 576 9.52 27.86 3.19
N ARG A 577 10.09 26.76 3.67
CA ARG A 577 11.34 26.23 3.12
C ARG A 577 11.06 25.52 1.80
N ASP A 578 11.87 25.80 0.78
CA ASP A 578 11.78 25.13 -0.52
C ASP A 578 12.52 23.78 -0.50
N THR A 579 11.90 22.78 0.14
CA THR A 579 12.40 21.40 0.21
C THR A 579 12.24 20.65 -1.11
N MET A 580 11.24 21.00 -1.92
CA MET A 580 11.03 20.37 -3.22
C MET A 580 12.20 20.66 -4.16
N THR A 581 12.63 21.92 -4.27
CA THR A 581 13.79 22.29 -5.11
C THR A 581 15.08 21.70 -4.56
N ALA A 582 15.25 21.64 -3.23
CA ALA A 582 16.40 20.98 -2.61
C ALA A 582 16.51 19.49 -2.99
N ASN A 583 15.38 18.83 -3.26
CA ASN A 583 15.30 17.44 -3.72
C ASN A 583 15.18 17.32 -5.26
N GLY A 584 15.64 18.34 -6.01
CA GLY A 584 15.73 18.35 -7.47
C GLY A 584 14.49 18.86 -8.21
N GLY A 585 13.49 19.35 -7.48
CA GLY A 585 12.40 20.16 -8.01
C GLY A 585 11.48 19.45 -9.02
N TRP A 586 10.98 20.22 -9.99
CA TRP A 586 9.99 19.75 -10.97
C TRP A 586 10.51 18.63 -11.89
N ASP A 587 11.82 18.60 -12.14
CA ASP A 587 12.43 17.54 -12.96
C ASP A 587 12.45 16.20 -12.21
N THR A 588 12.75 16.23 -10.91
CA THR A 588 12.59 15.05 -10.03
C THR A 588 11.11 14.65 -9.93
N HIS A 589 10.17 15.58 -9.80
CA HIS A 589 8.72 15.29 -9.85
C HIS A 589 8.34 14.52 -11.11
N ASN A 590 8.74 15.01 -12.29
CA ASN A 590 8.45 14.33 -13.55
C ASN A 590 9.06 12.93 -13.59
N ARG A 591 10.31 12.78 -13.14
CA ARG A 591 11.01 11.49 -13.11
C ARG A 591 10.34 10.49 -12.17
N GLN A 592 10.06 10.88 -10.93
CA GLN A 592 9.60 9.99 -9.87
C GLN A 592 8.09 9.76 -9.87
N LEU A 593 7.29 10.78 -10.19
CA LEU A 593 5.84 10.75 -10.00
C LEU A 593 5.07 10.63 -11.32
N LEU A 594 5.62 11.11 -12.44
CA LEU A 594 4.92 10.99 -13.72
C LEU A 594 5.38 9.78 -14.54
N ASN A 595 6.70 9.52 -14.57
CA ASN A 595 7.28 8.51 -15.44
C ASN A 595 7.35 7.10 -14.83
N GLN A 596 7.35 6.97 -13.50
CA GLN A 596 7.47 5.68 -12.85
C GLN A 596 6.10 5.01 -12.61
N PRO A 597 6.02 3.68 -12.69
CA PRO A 597 4.84 2.94 -12.27
C PRO A 597 4.65 3.04 -10.74
N MET A 598 3.43 3.36 -10.30
CA MET A 598 3.08 3.52 -8.88
C MET A 598 1.82 2.74 -8.53
N VAL A 599 1.67 2.41 -7.24
CA VAL A 599 0.50 1.76 -6.67
C VAL A 599 -0.53 2.82 -6.29
N LEU A 600 -1.80 2.56 -6.64
CA LEU A 600 -2.94 3.38 -6.20
C LEU A 600 -3.32 3.02 -4.77
N VAL A 601 -3.39 4.04 -3.90
CA VAL A 601 -3.77 3.92 -2.49
C VAL A 601 -5.06 4.67 -2.24
N MET A 602 -5.98 4.03 -1.51
CA MET A 602 -7.22 4.64 -1.02
C MET A 602 -7.26 4.49 0.50
N SER A 603 -7.49 5.57 1.23
CA SER A 603 -7.52 5.53 2.68
C SER A 603 -8.53 6.48 3.30
N ILE A 604 -8.86 6.21 4.55
CA ILE A 604 -9.52 7.14 5.46
C ILE A 604 -8.81 7.08 6.80
N GLY A 605 -8.51 8.22 7.40
CA GLY A 605 -7.81 8.25 8.68
C GLY A 605 -7.77 9.63 9.31
N SER A 606 -7.27 9.67 10.54
CA SER A 606 -6.92 10.88 11.28
C SER A 606 -5.41 11.00 11.39
N ASP A 607 -4.92 12.18 11.72
CA ASP A 607 -3.49 12.48 11.84
C ASP A 607 -3.12 12.67 13.32
N ASP A 608 -2.27 11.78 13.83
CA ASP A 608 -1.80 11.79 15.22
C ASP A 608 -0.82 12.93 15.52
N PHE A 609 -0.16 13.46 14.50
CA PHE A 609 0.89 14.47 14.66
C PHE A 609 0.36 15.90 14.57
N ALA A 610 -0.44 16.20 13.54
CA ALA A 610 -0.91 17.55 13.26
C ALA A 610 -2.44 17.66 13.16
N TRP A 611 -3.17 16.61 13.55
CA TRP A 611 -4.64 16.60 13.70
C TRP A 611 -5.38 17.03 12.42
N ASN A 612 -4.78 16.80 11.25
CA ASN A 612 -5.23 17.24 9.94
C ASN A 612 -5.40 18.77 9.79
N LEU A 613 -4.90 19.58 10.72
CA LEU A 613 -4.94 21.04 10.65
C LEU A 613 -4.24 21.58 9.40
N TRP A 614 -3.21 20.88 8.93
CA TRP A 614 -2.48 21.21 7.71
C TRP A 614 -3.35 21.10 6.44
N LEU A 615 -4.48 20.39 6.51
CA LEU A 615 -5.43 20.19 5.43
C LEU A 615 -6.62 21.15 5.54
N ASP A 616 -7.23 21.29 6.72
CA ASP A 616 -8.58 21.85 6.87
C ASP A 616 -8.72 23.01 7.86
N SER A 617 -7.62 23.45 8.48
CA SER A 617 -7.65 24.49 9.52
C SER A 617 -6.51 25.50 9.34
N ILE A 618 -6.15 26.21 10.41
CA ILE A 618 -4.98 27.07 10.49
C ILE A 618 -3.79 26.23 10.93
N PHE A 619 -2.73 26.22 10.13
CA PHE A 619 -1.51 25.48 10.47
C PHE A 619 -0.22 26.25 10.09
N PRO A 620 0.72 26.44 11.04
CA PRO A 620 0.70 25.95 12.44
C PRO A 620 -0.34 26.67 13.33
N PRO A 621 -0.89 26.01 14.38
CA PRO A 621 -2.01 26.55 15.17
C PRO A 621 -1.67 27.81 16.00
N ASN A 622 -0.40 28.00 16.36
CA ASN A 622 0.06 29.13 17.20
C ASN A 622 0.47 30.38 16.40
N ASP A 623 0.24 30.42 15.08
CA ASP A 623 0.76 31.43 14.15
C ASP A 623 -0.36 31.93 13.23
N SER A 624 -1.35 32.64 13.80
CA SER A 624 -2.73 32.62 13.28
C SER A 624 -3.30 33.89 12.63
N GLU A 625 -2.62 35.06 12.62
CA GLU A 625 -3.21 36.25 12.01
C GLU A 625 -2.37 36.87 10.87
N GLY A 626 -2.96 36.89 9.67
CA GLY A 626 -2.52 37.72 8.53
C GLY A 626 -1.42 37.14 7.63
N LEU A 627 -0.85 35.98 7.96
CA LEU A 627 0.20 35.36 7.16
C LEU A 627 -0.39 34.50 6.02
N VAL A 628 0.13 34.74 4.82
CA VAL A 628 -0.31 34.10 3.58
C VAL A 628 -0.05 32.59 3.65
N GLY A 629 -1.06 31.79 3.30
CA GLY A 629 -0.94 30.32 3.19
C GLY A 629 -1.08 29.53 4.50
N ARG A 630 -1.40 30.18 5.63
CA ARG A 630 -1.65 29.52 6.93
C ARG A 630 -3.04 28.91 7.06
N GLU A 631 -4.07 29.61 6.60
CA GLU A 631 -5.44 29.09 6.58
C GLU A 631 -5.63 28.09 5.44
N ARG A 632 -6.03 26.86 5.74
CA ARG A 632 -6.22 25.76 4.78
C ARG A 632 -7.65 25.24 4.70
N GLY A 633 -8.52 25.66 5.61
CA GLY A 633 -9.95 25.39 5.61
C GLY A 633 -10.66 26.18 6.71
N ASP A 634 -11.93 25.86 6.94
CA ASP A 634 -12.81 26.51 7.91
C ASP A 634 -12.97 25.72 9.22
N CYS A 635 -12.22 24.63 9.40
CA CYS A 635 -12.22 23.86 10.65
C CYS A 635 -11.49 24.63 11.78
N PRO A 636 -11.97 24.53 13.03
CA PRO A 636 -11.32 25.16 14.17
C PRO A 636 -10.01 24.43 14.57
N PRO A 637 -8.95 25.15 14.99
CA PRO A 637 -7.67 24.56 15.39
C PRO A 637 -7.70 24.09 16.86
N THR A 638 -8.48 23.03 17.13
CA THR A 638 -8.75 22.54 18.50
C THR A 638 -8.34 21.08 18.68
N ASP A 639 -8.07 20.68 19.92
CA ASP A 639 -7.76 19.29 20.32
C ASP A 639 -8.90 18.29 20.01
N ASP A 640 -10.10 18.80 19.71
CA ASP A 640 -11.21 18.01 19.18
C ASP A 640 -10.85 17.31 17.85
N ASN A 641 -9.81 17.75 17.13
CA ASN A 641 -9.33 17.10 15.91
C ASN A 641 -8.34 15.95 16.16
N THR A 642 -7.95 15.68 17.41
CA THR A 642 -7.06 14.54 17.74
C THR A 642 -7.70 13.19 17.37
N PRO A 643 -6.93 12.14 16.99
CA PRO A 643 -7.47 10.83 16.64
C PRO A 643 -8.46 10.27 17.67
N ARG A 644 -8.11 10.38 18.96
CA ARG A 644 -8.98 9.96 20.06
C ARG A 644 -10.27 10.77 20.13
N ALA A 645 -10.21 12.09 20.00
CA ALA A 645 -11.40 12.95 20.06
C ALA A 645 -12.32 12.71 18.87
N VAL A 646 -11.82 12.71 17.63
CA VAL A 646 -12.63 12.42 16.43
C VAL A 646 -13.20 11.00 16.46
N GLY A 647 -12.43 10.04 17.00
CA GLY A 647 -12.89 8.67 17.22
C GLY A 647 -14.09 8.62 18.16
N ILE A 648 -14.09 9.40 19.25
CA ILE A 648 -15.18 9.47 20.24
C ILE A 648 -16.38 10.25 19.71
N MET A 649 -16.16 11.41 19.07
CA MET A 649 -17.22 12.31 18.61
C MET A 649 -18.04 11.71 17.47
N TYR A 650 -17.42 10.89 16.61
CA TYR A 650 -18.06 10.34 15.43
C TYR A 650 -18.18 8.80 15.47
N PRO A 651 -18.95 8.23 16.42
CA PRO A 651 -19.06 6.78 16.59
C PRO A 651 -19.90 6.07 15.50
N LYS A 652 -20.52 6.81 14.56
CA LYS A 652 -21.34 6.28 13.46
C LYS A 652 -21.12 7.03 12.12
N SER A 653 -21.13 6.23 11.05
CA SER A 653 -21.34 6.54 9.61
C SER A 653 -20.59 7.71 8.96
N LEU A 654 -19.39 8.06 9.41
CA LEU A 654 -18.46 8.78 8.51
C LEU A 654 -17.85 7.77 7.55
N ALA A 655 -18.06 7.98 6.26
CA ALA A 655 -17.46 7.15 5.24
C ALA A 655 -17.07 8.00 4.02
N ALA A 656 -15.83 7.80 3.58
CA ALA A 656 -15.42 8.23 2.25
C ALA A 656 -15.91 7.18 1.26
N LYS A 657 -16.74 7.59 0.30
CA LYS A 657 -17.16 6.70 -0.79
C LYS A 657 -16.54 7.16 -2.09
N MET A 658 -15.97 6.23 -2.83
CA MET A 658 -15.31 6.48 -4.11
C MET A 658 -15.89 5.53 -5.16
N SER A 659 -15.98 5.95 -6.42
CA SER A 659 -16.26 5.04 -7.52
C SER A 659 -15.46 5.35 -8.77
N PHE A 660 -15.16 4.30 -9.55
CA PHE A 660 -14.16 4.33 -10.62
C PHE A 660 -14.70 3.97 -12.02
N PRO A 661 -15.82 4.55 -12.48
CA PRO A 661 -16.42 4.19 -13.77
C PRO A 661 -15.58 4.61 -14.98
N ARG A 662 -14.64 5.56 -14.82
CA ARG A 662 -13.83 6.18 -15.90
C ARG A 662 -12.40 6.46 -15.43
N ALA A 663 -11.78 5.47 -14.81
CA ALA A 663 -10.62 5.67 -13.97
C ALA A 663 -9.35 6.12 -14.70
N LEU A 664 -9.03 5.65 -15.90
CA LEU A 664 -7.78 6.06 -16.56
C LEU A 664 -7.95 6.30 -18.05
N ARG A 665 -7.61 7.51 -18.52
CA ARG A 665 -7.71 7.88 -19.94
C ARG A 665 -6.44 8.56 -20.46
N PRO A 666 -5.87 8.15 -21.59
CA PRO A 666 -4.82 8.92 -22.26
C PRO A 666 -5.34 10.29 -22.69
N LEU A 667 -4.56 11.34 -22.45
CA LEU A 667 -4.90 12.68 -22.90
C LEU A 667 -4.89 12.74 -24.43
N THR A 668 -6.04 12.97 -25.06
CA THR A 668 -6.12 13.35 -26.47
C THR A 668 -5.36 14.65 -26.70
N ARG A 669 -4.55 14.75 -27.76
CA ARG A 669 -4.12 16.05 -28.28
C ARG A 669 -5.39 16.87 -28.54
N LEU A 670 -5.60 17.92 -27.74
CA LEU A 670 -6.74 18.82 -27.89
C LEU A 670 -6.83 19.31 -29.34
N SER A 671 -7.95 19.02 -29.98
CA SER A 671 -8.36 19.59 -31.25
C SER A 671 -8.46 21.11 -31.09
N THR A 672 -7.48 21.84 -31.60
CA THR A 672 -7.67 23.26 -31.94
C THR A 672 -8.42 23.33 -33.27
N ARG A 673 -9.58 23.98 -33.26
CA ARG A 673 -10.32 24.32 -34.49
C ARG A 673 -9.43 25.12 -35.45
N PRO A 674 -9.57 24.94 -36.77
CA PRO A 674 -8.62 25.44 -37.75
C PRO A 674 -8.79 26.95 -37.91
N PHE A 675 -7.90 27.73 -37.31
CA PHE A 675 -7.45 28.95 -37.99
C PHE A 675 -6.29 28.54 -38.88
N SER A 676 -6.52 28.64 -40.18
CA SER A 676 -5.55 28.61 -41.29
C SER A 676 -4.19 28.03 -40.96
N THR A 677 -3.93 26.82 -41.46
CA THR A 677 -2.65 26.11 -41.43
C THR A 677 -1.44 27.02 -41.61
N SER A 678 -0.72 27.27 -40.53
CA SER A 678 0.71 27.50 -40.57
C SER A 678 1.37 26.39 -39.74
N ARG A 679 2.11 25.51 -40.42
CA ARG A 679 2.90 24.46 -39.79
C ARG A 679 3.97 25.10 -38.89
N THR A 680 3.86 24.99 -37.58
CA THR A 680 5.04 25.14 -36.70
C THR A 680 5.80 23.82 -36.70
N HIS A 681 6.73 23.70 -37.64
CA HIS A 681 7.81 22.73 -37.58
C HIS A 681 8.56 22.92 -36.24
N HIS A 682 8.64 21.88 -35.41
CA HIS A 682 9.72 21.81 -34.41
C HIS A 682 11.03 21.64 -35.18
N GLN A 683 11.72 22.75 -35.40
CA GLN A 683 13.06 22.77 -35.96
C GLN A 683 14.04 22.48 -34.83
N SER A 684 14.61 21.28 -34.79
CA SER A 684 15.83 21.00 -34.04
C SER A 684 17.03 21.21 -34.96
N LEU A 685 18.08 21.87 -34.47
CA LEU A 685 19.33 22.04 -35.19
C LEU A 685 20.32 20.96 -34.73
N PRO A 686 20.61 19.91 -35.53
CA PRO A 686 21.64 18.95 -35.17
C PRO A 686 23.02 19.62 -35.24
N VAL A 687 23.76 19.59 -34.13
CA VAL A 687 25.15 20.09 -34.05
C VAL A 687 26.06 18.92 -33.73
N GLN A 688 27.11 18.74 -34.52
CA GLN A 688 28.11 17.68 -34.34
C GLN A 688 29.52 18.26 -34.44
N VAL A 689 30.42 17.75 -33.62
CA VAL A 689 31.86 18.05 -33.65
C VAL A 689 32.64 16.74 -33.58
N SER A 690 33.84 16.71 -34.14
CA SER A 690 34.75 15.56 -34.12
C SER A 690 36.16 16.04 -33.81
N GLY A 691 36.89 15.35 -32.93
CA GLY A 691 38.22 15.77 -32.50
C GLY A 691 39.25 14.64 -32.51
N THR A 692 40.49 14.97 -32.86
CA THR A 692 41.66 14.07 -32.85
C THR A 692 42.84 14.78 -32.18
N GLY A 693 43.59 14.10 -31.32
CA GLY A 693 44.67 14.72 -30.55
C GLY A 693 45.64 13.72 -29.92
N THR A 694 46.74 14.24 -29.38
CA THR A 694 47.79 13.49 -28.67
C THR A 694 48.21 14.28 -27.43
N GLY A 695 48.24 13.64 -26.25
CA GLY A 695 48.46 14.34 -24.99
C GLY A 695 47.29 15.25 -24.63
N THR A 696 47.56 16.49 -24.24
CA THR A 696 46.58 17.53 -23.90
C THR A 696 46.15 18.39 -25.09
N LEU A 697 46.81 18.22 -26.26
CA LEU A 697 46.50 18.94 -27.49
C LEU A 697 45.45 18.18 -28.32
N GLN A 698 44.38 18.87 -28.71
CA GLN A 698 43.31 18.33 -29.55
C GLN A 698 42.94 19.28 -30.70
N HIS A 699 42.88 18.74 -31.92
CA HIS A 699 42.31 19.42 -33.07
C HIS A 699 40.84 19.01 -33.22
N VAL A 700 39.94 19.99 -33.19
CA VAL A 700 38.48 19.80 -33.28
C VAL A 700 37.98 20.36 -34.61
N SER A 701 37.14 19.59 -35.29
CA SER A 701 36.50 19.89 -36.55
C SER A 701 34.98 19.78 -36.44
N VAL A 702 34.25 20.56 -37.23
CA VAL A 702 32.78 20.49 -37.32
C VAL A 702 32.43 19.77 -38.63
N PRO A 703 31.98 18.49 -38.64
CA PRO A 703 31.92 17.66 -39.85
C PRO A 703 31.06 18.20 -41.02
N SER A 704 30.23 19.21 -40.78
CA SER A 704 29.36 19.87 -41.75
C SER A 704 29.76 21.32 -42.09
N LYS A 705 30.91 21.81 -41.58
CA LYS A 705 31.40 23.18 -41.78
C LYS A 705 32.94 23.19 -41.95
N HIS A 706 33.48 24.24 -42.59
CA HIS A 706 34.94 24.41 -42.80
C HIS A 706 35.71 24.90 -41.56
N TYR A 707 35.08 24.95 -40.39
CA TYR A 707 35.70 25.48 -39.17
C TYR A 707 36.45 24.38 -38.43
N THR A 708 37.69 24.67 -38.07
CA THR A 708 38.52 23.85 -37.18
C THR A 708 39.12 24.75 -36.11
N PHE A 709 39.25 24.24 -34.90
CA PHE A 709 39.98 24.92 -33.83
C PHE A 709 40.82 23.92 -33.04
N THR A 710 41.84 24.41 -32.38
CA THR A 710 42.74 23.61 -31.54
C THR A 710 42.49 23.97 -30.08
N ALA A 711 42.46 22.98 -29.21
CA ALA A 711 42.47 23.16 -27.76
C ALA A 711 43.74 22.55 -27.18
N ASP A 712 44.36 23.27 -26.25
CA ASP A 712 45.50 22.82 -25.43
C ASP A 712 45.20 23.21 -23.97
N THR A 713 46.15 23.13 -23.05
CA THR A 713 45.94 23.59 -21.68
C THR A 713 47.21 24.22 -21.11
N TYR A 714 47.11 24.73 -19.88
CA TYR A 714 48.22 25.39 -19.19
C TYR A 714 49.37 24.41 -18.88
N PRO A 715 50.62 24.88 -18.74
CA PRO A 715 51.78 24.02 -18.46
C PRO A 715 51.64 23.23 -17.15
N VAL A 716 50.98 23.81 -16.14
CA VAL A 716 50.69 23.14 -14.86
C VAL A 716 49.76 21.93 -14.99
N LEU A 717 48.98 21.84 -16.08
CA LEU A 717 48.11 20.73 -16.41
C LEU A 717 48.72 19.78 -17.46
N GLY A 718 50.02 19.95 -17.78
CA GLY A 718 50.73 19.16 -18.77
C GLY A 718 50.49 19.58 -20.23
N GLY A 719 49.97 20.79 -20.47
CA GLY A 719 49.85 21.38 -21.81
C GLY A 719 51.03 22.26 -22.20
N ALA A 720 51.06 22.68 -23.47
CA ALA A 720 52.10 23.58 -23.98
C ALA A 720 51.65 25.05 -24.03
N ASP A 721 50.43 25.35 -23.57
CA ASP A 721 49.76 26.64 -23.75
C ASP A 721 49.76 27.14 -25.20
N SER A 722 49.75 26.20 -26.15
CA SER A 722 49.88 26.49 -27.59
C SER A 722 48.55 26.85 -28.24
N ALA A 723 47.43 26.64 -27.54
CA ALA A 723 46.09 27.02 -27.92
C ALA A 723 45.20 27.24 -26.68
N PRO A 724 44.09 28.00 -26.78
CA PRO A 724 43.20 28.23 -25.64
C PRO A 724 42.68 26.92 -25.02
N SER A 725 42.45 26.95 -23.71
CA SER A 725 41.92 25.78 -23.00
C SER A 725 40.42 25.55 -23.24
N PRO A 726 39.92 24.31 -23.12
CA PRO A 726 38.48 24.03 -23.22
C PRO A 726 37.64 24.87 -22.25
N VAL A 727 38.21 25.16 -21.09
CA VAL A 727 37.65 26.03 -20.04
C VAL A 727 37.50 27.46 -20.57
N VAL A 728 38.52 28.01 -21.23
CA VAL A 728 38.46 29.33 -21.90
C VAL A 728 37.46 29.32 -23.07
N TYR A 729 37.42 28.25 -23.87
CA TYR A 729 36.44 28.12 -24.96
C TYR A 729 34.99 28.10 -24.47
N SER A 730 34.72 27.59 -23.26
CA SER A 730 33.39 27.64 -22.67
C SER A 730 32.94 29.07 -22.32
N LEU A 731 33.85 29.91 -21.81
CA LEU A 731 33.59 31.33 -21.54
C LEU A 731 33.48 32.14 -22.85
N ALA A 732 34.31 31.83 -23.85
CA ALA A 732 34.20 32.41 -25.18
C ALA A 732 32.85 32.09 -25.83
N SER A 733 32.36 30.86 -25.64
CA SER A 733 31.03 30.43 -26.12
C SER A 733 29.90 31.18 -25.40
N LEU A 734 30.03 31.45 -24.10
CA LEU A 734 29.09 32.27 -23.34
C LEU A 734 29.04 33.69 -23.88
N SER A 735 30.20 34.30 -24.11
CA SER A 735 30.32 35.63 -24.69
C SER A 735 29.62 35.72 -26.07
N ALA A 736 30.03 34.84 -27.00
CA ALA A 736 29.50 34.85 -28.36
C ALA A 736 27.99 34.51 -28.42
N CYS A 737 27.51 33.60 -27.58
CA CYS A 737 26.10 33.23 -27.54
C CYS A 737 25.19 34.41 -27.16
N ASN A 738 25.61 35.24 -26.19
CA ASN A 738 24.84 36.42 -25.80
C ASN A 738 24.78 37.46 -26.92
N GLN A 739 25.87 37.66 -27.67
CA GLN A 739 25.87 38.55 -28.83
C GLN A 739 24.98 38.03 -29.98
N VAL A 740 25.09 36.73 -30.32
CA VAL A 740 24.26 36.11 -31.37
C VAL A 740 22.78 36.16 -31.00
N THR A 741 22.46 35.80 -29.76
CA THR A 741 21.08 35.83 -29.26
C THR A 741 20.57 37.27 -29.17
N GLY A 742 21.43 38.20 -28.74
CA GLY A 742 21.22 39.65 -28.81
C GLY A 742 20.73 40.11 -30.16
N HIS A 743 21.41 39.71 -31.22
CA HIS A 743 21.02 40.05 -32.58
C HIS A 743 19.63 39.52 -32.96
N VAL A 744 19.33 38.26 -32.61
CA VAL A 744 18.02 37.65 -32.86
C VAL A 744 16.91 38.36 -32.07
N VAL A 745 17.15 38.66 -30.79
CA VAL A 745 16.17 39.34 -29.93
C VAL A 745 15.95 40.77 -30.41
N ALA A 746 17.01 41.53 -30.71
CA ALA A 746 16.89 42.88 -31.25
C ALA A 746 16.06 42.93 -32.53
N GLY A 747 16.27 42.00 -33.45
CA GLY A 747 15.46 41.86 -34.67
C GLY A 747 13.98 41.63 -34.39
N ASN A 748 13.64 40.81 -33.39
CA ASN A 748 12.26 40.55 -32.98
C ASN A 748 11.58 41.75 -32.29
N HIS A 749 12.38 42.66 -31.71
CA HIS A 749 11.90 43.78 -30.91
C HIS A 749 12.14 45.15 -31.55
N GLY A 750 12.61 45.19 -32.80
CA GLY A 750 12.84 46.42 -33.56
C GLY A 750 13.92 47.33 -32.95
N ILE A 751 14.93 46.74 -32.31
CA ILE A 751 16.06 47.46 -31.72
C ILE A 751 17.23 47.43 -32.70
N LYS A 752 17.88 48.57 -32.93
CA LYS A 752 19.13 48.62 -33.69
C LYS A 752 20.30 48.40 -32.75
N LEU A 753 21.22 47.52 -33.16
CA LEU A 753 22.43 47.20 -32.40
C LEU A 753 23.67 47.77 -33.10
N GLY A 754 24.60 48.30 -32.30
CA GLY A 754 25.92 48.76 -32.73
C GLY A 754 27.03 47.86 -32.20
N GLN A 755 28.11 48.46 -31.71
CA GLN A 755 29.23 47.71 -31.15
C GLN A 755 28.85 46.98 -29.85
N TRP A 756 29.49 45.82 -29.65
CA TRP A 756 29.38 44.99 -28.46
C TRP A 756 30.75 44.89 -27.77
N HIS A 757 30.75 45.05 -26.45
CA HIS A 757 31.90 44.73 -25.61
C HIS A 757 31.43 43.75 -24.54
N VAL A 758 31.97 42.54 -24.56
CA VAL A 758 31.61 41.46 -23.63
C VAL A 758 32.84 41.04 -22.86
N GLU A 759 32.77 41.16 -21.54
CA GLU A 759 33.78 40.69 -20.58
C GLU A 759 33.19 39.52 -19.80
N VAL A 760 33.97 38.47 -19.62
CA VAL A 760 33.57 37.30 -18.82
C VAL A 760 34.70 36.98 -17.86
N ASP A 761 34.43 37.15 -16.58
CA ASP A 761 35.35 36.78 -15.49
C ASP A 761 34.82 35.52 -14.82
N ALA A 762 35.69 34.56 -14.51
CA ALA A 762 35.28 33.32 -13.85
C ALA A 762 36.36 32.79 -12.92
N GLN A 763 35.94 32.09 -11.86
CA GLN A 763 36.83 31.38 -10.94
C GLN A 763 36.59 29.87 -11.05
N LEU A 764 37.66 29.13 -11.34
CA LEU A 764 37.64 27.68 -11.42
C LEU A 764 38.48 27.09 -10.27
N PRO A 765 37.90 26.29 -9.37
CA PRO A 765 38.65 25.58 -8.36
C PRO A 765 39.51 24.48 -9.03
N THR A 766 40.81 24.51 -8.77
CA THR A 766 41.75 23.54 -9.37
C THR A 766 41.96 22.31 -8.50
N ALA A 767 41.44 22.29 -7.26
CA ALA A 767 41.64 21.21 -6.30
C ALA A 767 41.17 19.84 -6.83
N VAL A 768 39.95 19.79 -7.37
CA VAL A 768 39.38 18.55 -7.96
C VAL A 768 40.13 18.18 -9.25
N LEU A 769 40.36 19.15 -10.13
CA LEU A 769 40.94 18.92 -11.45
C LEU A 769 42.42 18.51 -11.41
N VAL A 770 43.21 19.06 -10.48
CA VAL A 770 44.67 18.89 -10.41
C VAL A 770 45.09 17.85 -9.39
N LYS A 771 44.43 17.81 -8.23
CA LYS A 771 44.83 16.96 -7.11
C LYS A 771 43.90 15.76 -6.90
N GLY A 772 42.76 15.70 -7.60
CA GLY A 772 41.78 14.62 -7.46
C GLY A 772 41.05 14.63 -6.11
N GLU A 773 40.97 15.77 -5.45
CA GLU A 773 40.21 15.93 -4.20
C GLU A 773 38.70 15.70 -4.45
N GLU A 774 37.99 15.11 -3.48
CA GLU A 774 36.52 15.01 -3.53
C GLU A 774 35.90 16.42 -3.47
N GLY A 775 35.07 16.78 -4.44
CA GLY A 775 34.44 18.09 -4.52
C GLY A 775 33.78 18.39 -5.86
N ASN A 776 33.30 19.62 -6.05
CA ASN A 776 32.65 20.05 -7.29
C ASN A 776 33.72 20.56 -8.30
N PRO A 777 33.90 19.91 -9.48
CA PRO A 777 34.85 20.37 -10.50
C PRO A 777 34.32 21.53 -11.34
N ASN A 778 33.11 22.03 -11.07
CA ASN A 778 32.49 23.13 -11.79
C ASN A 778 33.07 24.49 -11.37
N TRP A 779 32.74 25.54 -12.13
CA TRP A 779 33.03 26.93 -11.79
C TRP A 779 32.47 27.31 -10.41
N GLU A 780 33.23 28.07 -9.64
CA GLU A 780 32.76 28.67 -8.39
C GLU A 780 31.90 29.91 -8.66
N SER A 781 32.38 30.77 -9.56
CA SER A 781 31.66 31.96 -9.99
C SER A 781 31.92 32.30 -11.45
N VAL A 782 30.91 32.88 -12.11
CA VAL A 782 30.99 33.43 -13.45
C VAL A 782 30.27 34.78 -13.47
N ARG A 783 30.99 35.82 -13.89
CA ARG A 783 30.49 37.19 -14.01
C ARG A 783 30.54 37.62 -15.47
N LEU A 784 29.38 37.85 -16.05
CA LEU A 784 29.22 38.35 -17.41
C LEU A 784 28.97 39.86 -17.37
N LYS A 785 29.76 40.64 -18.10
CA LYS A 785 29.50 42.07 -18.30
C LYS A 785 29.36 42.35 -19.78
N VAL A 786 28.19 42.87 -20.16
CA VAL A 786 27.88 43.20 -21.55
C VAL A 786 27.62 44.70 -21.67
N ARG A 787 28.32 45.35 -22.59
CA ARG A 787 28.02 46.71 -23.03
C ARG A 787 27.66 46.63 -24.50
N VAL A 788 26.49 47.16 -24.86
CA VAL A 788 26.03 47.14 -26.24
C VAL A 788 25.41 48.47 -26.61
N GLN A 789 25.80 48.98 -27.77
CA GLN A 789 25.22 50.17 -28.36
C GLN A 789 23.82 49.89 -28.89
N THR A 790 22.80 50.63 -28.44
CA THR A 790 21.43 50.52 -28.97
C THR A 790 20.75 51.86 -29.20
N ASP A 791 19.69 51.86 -30.02
CA ASP A 791 18.83 53.03 -30.23
C ASP A 791 17.74 53.19 -29.15
N VAL A 792 17.77 52.38 -28.08
CA VAL A 792 16.87 52.48 -26.94
C VAL A 792 17.25 53.69 -26.08
N LYS A 793 16.29 54.58 -25.84
CA LYS A 793 16.52 55.86 -25.13
C LYS A 793 16.54 55.68 -23.62
N GLU A 794 17.17 56.59 -22.87
CA GLU A 794 17.25 56.57 -21.39
C GLU A 794 15.86 56.51 -20.69
N GLY A 795 14.79 56.98 -21.34
CA GLY A 795 13.41 56.87 -20.84
C GLY A 795 12.67 55.57 -21.18
N GLU A 796 13.31 54.60 -21.87
CA GLU A 796 12.70 53.33 -22.31
C GLU A 796 13.25 52.13 -21.50
N ALA A 797 13.32 52.26 -20.16
CA ALA A 797 13.90 51.24 -19.27
C ALA A 797 13.26 49.85 -19.46
N GLU A 798 11.93 49.76 -19.56
CA GLU A 798 11.22 48.49 -19.78
C GLU A 798 11.61 47.80 -21.10
N LYS A 799 11.88 48.58 -22.16
CA LYS A 799 12.28 48.05 -23.47
C LYS A 799 13.70 47.49 -23.40
N TRP A 800 14.59 48.17 -22.67
CA TRP A 800 15.95 47.71 -22.41
C TRP A 800 15.98 46.45 -21.54
N GLU A 801 15.25 46.45 -20.42
CA GLU A 801 15.16 45.29 -19.52
C GLU A 801 14.56 44.07 -20.22
N ARG A 802 13.53 44.27 -21.05
CA ARG A 802 12.94 43.20 -21.85
C ARG A 802 13.93 42.64 -22.87
N PHE A 803 14.73 43.50 -23.51
CA PHE A 803 15.79 43.06 -24.41
C PHE A 803 16.80 42.18 -23.67
N VAL A 804 17.34 42.66 -22.55
CA VAL A 804 18.32 41.92 -21.74
C VAL A 804 17.74 40.58 -21.26
N SER A 805 16.55 40.59 -20.68
CA SER A 805 15.87 39.40 -20.16
C SER A 805 15.66 38.35 -21.26
N GLU A 806 15.20 38.76 -22.45
CA GLU A 806 14.97 37.83 -23.55
C GLU A 806 16.28 37.28 -24.13
N VAL A 807 17.37 38.05 -24.13
CA VAL A 807 18.68 37.56 -24.55
C VAL A 807 19.20 36.48 -23.60
N GLU A 808 19.15 36.73 -22.29
CA GLU A 808 19.61 35.76 -21.30
C GLU A 808 18.73 34.51 -21.23
N ARG A 809 17.42 34.67 -21.45
CA ARG A 809 16.46 33.57 -21.48
C ARG A 809 16.68 32.66 -22.70
N ARG A 810 17.03 33.23 -23.86
CA ARG A 810 17.13 32.50 -25.13
C ARG A 810 18.53 31.98 -25.42
N CYS A 811 19.59 32.55 -24.85
CA CYS A 811 20.95 32.07 -25.09
C CYS A 811 21.18 30.71 -24.40
N PRO A 812 21.39 29.61 -25.16
CA PRO A 812 21.53 28.29 -24.57
C PRO A 812 22.73 28.17 -23.62
N ILE A 813 23.80 28.93 -23.90
CA ILE A 813 25.01 28.90 -23.05
C ILE A 813 24.78 29.68 -21.74
N THR A 814 24.11 30.82 -21.75
CA THR A 814 23.71 31.51 -20.51
C THR A 814 22.84 30.60 -19.64
N GLN A 815 21.91 29.87 -20.24
CA GLN A 815 21.09 28.89 -19.53
C GLN A 815 21.91 27.71 -19.00
N LEU A 816 22.94 27.25 -19.72
CA LEU A 816 23.85 26.20 -19.26
C LEU A 816 24.56 26.63 -17.96
N PHE A 817 25.14 27.84 -17.93
CA PHE A 817 25.79 28.36 -16.72
C PHE A 817 24.79 28.62 -15.58
N LYS A 818 23.65 29.29 -15.84
CA LYS A 818 22.65 29.55 -14.77
C LYS A 818 22.08 28.27 -14.15
N ARG A 819 22.04 27.15 -14.89
CA ARG A 819 21.50 25.86 -14.42
C ARG A 819 22.54 24.92 -13.84
N SER A 820 23.83 25.23 -13.95
CA SER A 820 24.91 24.34 -13.48
C SER A 820 25.23 24.48 -12.00
N GLY A 821 24.50 25.32 -11.25
CA GLY A 821 24.72 25.56 -9.82
C GLY A 821 25.92 26.48 -9.49
N VAL A 822 26.49 27.17 -10.48
CA VAL A 822 27.54 28.19 -10.29
C VAL A 822 26.92 29.51 -9.84
N VAL A 823 27.66 30.29 -9.04
CA VAL A 823 27.29 31.69 -8.76
C VAL A 823 27.41 32.51 -10.04
N TYR A 824 26.28 32.80 -10.69
CA TYR A 824 26.22 33.53 -11.95
C TYR A 824 25.72 34.95 -11.76
N GLU A 825 26.53 35.93 -12.11
CA GLU A 825 26.18 37.35 -12.09
C GLU A 825 26.26 37.92 -13.51
N SER A 826 25.30 38.75 -13.90
CA SER A 826 25.34 39.46 -15.18
C SER A 826 25.04 40.95 -15.03
N VAL A 827 25.77 41.78 -15.76
CA VAL A 827 25.62 43.24 -15.79
C VAL A 827 25.52 43.69 -17.24
N TRP A 828 24.44 44.38 -17.58
CA TRP A 828 24.18 44.89 -18.93
C TRP A 828 24.13 46.41 -18.93
N VAL A 829 24.88 47.02 -19.84
CA VAL A 829 24.94 48.47 -20.04
C VAL A 829 24.48 48.81 -21.44
N ASN A 830 23.47 49.67 -21.52
CA ASN A 830 23.04 50.27 -22.78
C ASN A 830 23.96 51.45 -23.11
N GLU A 831 24.70 51.36 -24.21
CA GLU A 831 25.47 52.47 -24.74
C GLU A 831 24.70 53.13 -25.88
N LYS A 832 24.92 54.43 -26.09
CA LYS A 832 24.23 55.14 -27.17
C LYS A 832 24.78 54.69 -28.53
N LEU A 833 23.87 54.29 -29.43
CA LEU A 833 24.17 53.92 -30.83
C LEU A 833 24.77 55.06 -31.65
#